data_AF-A0A0Q7W7Q7-F1
#
_entry.id   AF-A0A0Q7W7Q7-F1
#
_cell.length_a   1.000
_cell.length_b   1.000
_cell.length_c   1.000
_cell.angle_alpha   90.00
_cell.angle_beta   90.00
_cell.angle_gamma   90.00
#
_symmetry.space_group_name_H-M   'P 1'
#
loop_
_entity.id
_entity.type
_entity.pdbx_description
1 polymer ?
#
loop_
_entity_poly.entity_id
_entity_poly.type
_entity_poly.pdbx_seq_one_letter_code
_entity_poly.pdbx_strand_id
1 'polypeptide(L)'
;MTTPACQPFATFWQAGYEGADHVNHAGQPQDMNLVTGHLQRARADYELLAQFGMRTVRESIGWRLVERNGQFDFSPLLPRLEAARALGLQSCWTFCHYGWPQDVDIYSDDFVPRFVRFCQASARFLAPWLGEQPVYSPMNELSFTAWGLSVHMFRCLNMYHEQAGELGKRQLVRASIAAIDAIREISPGARFFQCDPLIHVIAPKDRPDWAAQAAGWTASQYEALDMLCGRVAPELGGHPRYLDLVGGNYYHSNQWESGTNMRLWWHLDDPRRRPLSDILVELHQRYGRPVLLAETSHVGSGRGTWIREMAEQSMMARERGAEVCGICLYPAVDRPDWDNAGHWHHSGLWDLDRDGPDPLARVLVAPYATALQQSIRLTDSLCKTEENAMQTLIVFCHLRWDFVFQRPQHLLTRLAKYYKVVFVEEPVYEEGEARMVMSHPAPNLTVCQPHTPIQAHGFHDDQIPLLQPLVAALAPEGEEVLVWFYTPMALPLLQALRPSLVIYDCMDELSAFKNPPKQLLQRETALLNIADLVFTGGPSLYEAKRGRHDNAHCFPSSVDAVHFEQALDRSNGHPLHTAIPRPRLGFFGVIDERFDADLIADIADAHPEWQVVLVGPVVKIDPAALPQRQNVHYLGQQSYKALPQFLAGWDVCLLPFALNEATRFISPTKVLEYMAAELPIVSTAIRDVEQPYGNIVAIGHEHNEFICHCEAALAQTPEETAAMAAAMREVVARTSWDATADRMHRLIDQTPPGGKSARLAGKGAAPKAAVTGAASKVNPLRGSASGQSFNSIVIGGGPTGLSAAYHVGADNLLLERNETVGGWCRSIEEGGFTFDHAGHIMFSNDPYVLELYDKLLGDNQHWQMREAWVHSKGVYTRYPFQGALYGLPPDVIKECIVGAIEARYGDGDEAPSCSSAEVEDCCADGSADAARASASARAAQTESFEDFIYKVWGKGIARHFAIPYNRKLWTVPLGEMETSWLGGRVPLPDLSEIIEGALRPVPRPMGPNARFGYPRRGGFQALMNGFLPLIRGKVELNAEVAQVLPEEHVVTLADGRRFEYGNLVSTMPLPELVKLIGEAAPPEVREAARGLRHISIRCVNIGLARADVTDKHWIYYPEDSIFHRIFVQGNASPECNAPGGFGFTCEISYSPWKPLPLEGDALIERCIADAIRVGFMREDDKVLVANQVDMPVAYVVYDHQRARNVAIVREWLSQHDILLAGRYSEWEYYNSDHAFLAGKRAAEQVARHRSRVAPKAS
;
A
#
# COMPACT_ATOMS: atom_id res chain seq x y z
N MET A 1 16.48 37.09 20.85
CA MET A 1 15.79 36.88 22.15
C MET A 1 14.69 37.92 22.27
N THR A 2 13.52 37.62 21.73
CA THR A 2 12.29 38.37 21.97
C THR A 2 11.72 37.94 23.32
N THR A 3 11.25 38.90 24.13
CA THR A 3 10.48 38.60 25.34
C THR A 3 9.22 37.82 24.99
N PRO A 4 8.84 36.76 25.74
CA PRO A 4 7.63 36.01 25.46
C PRO A 4 6.40 36.92 25.54
N ALA A 5 5.54 36.85 24.52
CA ALA A 5 4.34 37.66 24.46
C ALA A 5 3.34 37.23 25.55
N CYS A 6 2.76 38.21 26.25
CA CYS A 6 1.73 37.93 27.25
C CYS A 6 0.47 37.38 26.56
N GLN A 7 0.09 36.14 26.87
CA GLN A 7 -1.06 35.49 26.26
C GLN A 7 -2.35 36.30 26.53
N PRO A 8 -3.21 36.52 25.52
CA PRO A 8 -4.45 37.30 25.66
C PRO A 8 -5.53 36.64 26.53
N PHE A 9 -5.45 35.32 26.72
CA PHE A 9 -6.51 34.52 27.33
C PHE A 9 -5.98 33.70 28.52
N ALA A 10 -6.84 33.46 29.50
CA ALA A 10 -6.52 32.63 30.67
C ALA A 10 -6.33 31.14 30.30
N THR A 11 -6.95 30.68 29.22
CA THR A 11 -6.74 29.36 28.61
C THR A 11 -6.81 29.44 27.08
N PHE A 12 -6.08 28.56 26.40
CA PHE A 12 -6.10 28.45 24.93
C PHE A 12 -7.50 28.04 24.42
N TRP A 13 -8.13 27.07 25.08
CA TRP A 13 -9.51 26.68 24.83
C TRP A 13 -10.48 27.59 25.59
N GLN A 14 -11.55 27.99 24.91
CA GLN A 14 -12.59 28.89 25.41
C GLN A 14 -13.97 28.28 25.16
N ALA A 15 -14.93 28.62 26.02
CA ALA A 15 -16.34 28.25 25.84
C ALA A 15 -17.16 29.50 25.52
N GLY A 16 -17.92 29.49 24.42
CA GLY A 16 -18.80 30.59 24.05
C GLY A 16 -20.27 30.22 24.18
N TYR A 17 -21.09 31.15 24.67
CA TYR A 17 -22.54 30.95 24.82
C TYR A 17 -23.29 31.77 23.78
N GLU A 18 -24.37 31.20 23.23
CA GLU A 18 -25.12 31.85 22.16
C GLU A 18 -25.78 33.13 22.65
N GLY A 19 -25.27 34.26 22.15
CA GLY A 19 -25.57 35.59 22.63
C GLY A 19 -26.44 36.43 21.72
N ALA A 20 -26.82 35.92 20.55
CA ALA A 20 -27.62 36.66 19.58
C ALA A 20 -28.95 37.17 20.17
N ASP A 21 -29.16 38.49 20.11
CA ASP A 21 -30.34 39.18 20.67
C ASP A 21 -31.16 39.96 19.62
N HIS A 22 -30.96 39.69 18.33
CA HIS A 22 -31.63 40.37 17.22
C HIS A 22 -33.16 40.17 17.17
N VAL A 23 -33.82 40.91 16.28
CA VAL A 23 -35.19 40.62 15.83
C VAL A 23 -35.09 39.97 14.45
N ASN A 24 -35.60 38.74 14.30
CA ASN A 24 -35.49 38.00 13.04
C ASN A 24 -36.41 38.58 11.95
N HIS A 25 -36.31 38.06 10.72
CA HIS A 25 -37.09 38.55 9.58
C HIS A 25 -38.60 38.57 9.84
N ALA A 26 -39.13 37.55 10.51
CA ALA A 26 -40.54 37.45 10.90
C ALA A 26 -40.98 38.50 11.94
N GLY A 27 -40.04 39.21 12.58
CA GLY A 27 -40.31 40.18 13.64
C GLY A 27 -40.35 39.59 15.04
N GLN A 28 -39.82 38.37 15.22
CA GLN A 28 -39.74 37.72 16.53
C GLN A 28 -38.42 38.13 17.21
N PRO A 29 -38.45 38.70 18.42
CA PRO A 29 -37.26 39.06 19.16
C PRO A 29 -36.58 37.80 19.74
N GLN A 30 -35.31 37.62 19.45
CA GLN A 30 -34.49 36.51 19.93
C GLN A 30 -33.78 36.86 21.24
N ASP A 31 -33.70 35.91 22.16
CA ASP A 31 -32.88 36.01 23.39
C ASP A 31 -32.33 34.61 23.69
N MET A 32 -31.22 34.27 23.05
CA MET A 32 -30.70 32.90 23.06
C MET A 32 -30.18 32.48 24.44
N ASN A 33 -29.64 33.40 25.23
CA ASN A 33 -29.23 33.13 26.60
C ASN A 33 -30.43 32.85 27.53
N LEU A 34 -31.60 33.45 27.27
CA LEU A 34 -32.85 33.10 27.95
C LEU A 34 -33.40 31.74 27.47
N VAL A 35 -33.45 31.50 26.16
CA VAL A 35 -34.05 30.30 25.56
C VAL A 35 -33.29 29.03 25.93
N THR A 36 -31.96 29.09 26.03
CA THR A 36 -31.11 27.99 26.51
C THR A 36 -31.08 27.86 28.06
N GLY A 37 -31.72 28.79 28.78
CA GLY A 37 -31.69 28.87 30.24
C GLY A 37 -30.31 29.27 30.81
N HIS A 38 -29.37 29.72 29.98
CA HIS A 38 -28.03 30.12 30.42
C HIS A 38 -28.08 31.30 31.40
N LEU A 39 -28.97 32.29 31.21
CA LEU A 39 -29.12 33.42 32.14
C LEU A 39 -29.37 32.98 33.59
N GLN A 40 -30.15 31.92 33.81
CA GLN A 40 -30.49 31.41 35.14
C GLN A 40 -29.48 30.37 35.66
N ARG A 41 -28.73 29.71 34.77
CA ARG A 41 -27.87 28.56 35.08
C ARG A 41 -26.38 28.81 34.86
N ALA A 42 -25.97 30.02 34.51
CA ALA A 42 -24.59 30.38 34.18
C ALA A 42 -23.54 29.84 35.17
N ARG A 43 -23.81 29.88 36.49
CA ARG A 43 -22.92 29.29 37.48
C ARG A 43 -22.70 27.78 37.26
N ALA A 44 -23.76 27.02 37.05
CA ALA A 44 -23.66 25.58 36.80
C ALA A 44 -22.98 25.31 35.45
N ASP A 45 -23.28 26.11 34.43
CA ASP A 45 -22.63 26.00 33.11
C ASP A 45 -21.12 26.28 33.18
N TYR A 46 -20.71 27.25 33.99
CA TYR A 46 -19.32 27.57 34.26
C TYR A 46 -18.62 26.51 35.12
N GLU A 47 -19.30 25.93 36.12
CA GLU A 47 -18.79 24.79 36.91
C GLU A 47 -18.54 23.56 36.03
N LEU A 48 -19.37 23.33 35.00
CA LEU A 48 -19.17 22.26 34.01
C LEU A 48 -17.90 22.43 33.15
N LEU A 49 -17.39 23.66 32.96
CA LEU A 49 -16.17 23.91 32.17
C LEU A 49 -14.90 23.38 32.85
N ALA A 50 -14.91 23.28 34.19
CA ALA A 50 -13.75 22.87 34.98
C ALA A 50 -13.23 21.47 34.61
N GLN A 51 -14.10 20.55 34.17
CA GLN A 51 -13.72 19.19 33.75
C GLN A 51 -12.90 19.16 32.44
N PHE A 52 -12.89 20.26 31.69
CA PHE A 52 -12.07 20.46 30.48
C PHE A 52 -10.96 21.50 30.70
N GLY A 53 -10.79 22.00 31.93
CA GLY A 53 -9.79 23.01 32.26
C GLY A 53 -9.98 24.37 31.58
N MET A 54 -11.12 24.63 30.91
CA MET A 54 -11.40 25.91 30.25
C MET A 54 -11.67 27.00 31.29
N ARG A 55 -10.95 28.13 31.20
CA ARG A 55 -11.11 29.27 32.11
C ARG A 55 -11.40 30.61 31.41
N THR A 56 -11.51 30.62 30.09
CA THR A 56 -11.94 31.77 29.30
C THR A 56 -13.33 31.49 28.73
N VAL A 57 -14.27 32.43 28.93
CA VAL A 57 -15.63 32.35 28.39
C VAL A 57 -15.94 33.54 27.47
N ARG A 58 -16.65 33.30 26.37
CA ARG A 58 -17.21 34.37 25.52
C ARG A 58 -18.68 34.60 25.87
N GLU A 59 -18.99 35.83 26.22
CA GLU A 59 -20.28 36.29 26.74
C GLU A 59 -20.84 37.44 25.89
N SER A 60 -22.16 37.65 25.94
CA SER A 60 -22.82 38.79 25.29
C SER A 60 -23.64 39.62 26.27
N ILE A 61 -23.57 40.95 26.12
CA ILE A 61 -24.35 41.91 26.93
C ILE A 61 -25.82 41.92 26.50
N GLY A 62 -26.08 41.94 25.19
CA GLY A 62 -27.41 42.08 24.59
C GLY A 62 -27.91 43.52 24.66
N TRP A 63 -27.48 44.37 23.71
CA TRP A 63 -27.80 45.80 23.71
C TRP A 63 -29.31 46.07 23.70
N ARG A 64 -30.09 45.29 22.93
CA ARG A 64 -31.55 45.42 22.89
C ARG A 64 -32.20 45.05 24.22
N LEU A 65 -31.58 44.17 24.99
CA LEU A 65 -32.13 43.65 26.25
C LEU A 65 -31.90 44.64 27.41
N VAL A 66 -30.74 45.32 27.42
CA VAL A 66 -30.31 46.20 28.52
C VAL A 66 -30.65 47.68 28.33
N GLU A 67 -30.84 48.19 27.10
CA GLU A 67 -31.30 49.57 26.88
C GLU A 67 -32.83 49.66 26.77
N ARG A 68 -33.46 50.46 27.63
CA ARG A 68 -34.89 50.80 27.56
C ARG A 68 -35.08 52.31 27.67
N ASN A 69 -35.70 52.93 26.67
CA ASN A 69 -35.94 54.38 26.61
C ASN A 69 -34.67 55.22 26.86
N GLY A 70 -33.51 54.78 26.35
CA GLY A 70 -32.22 55.45 26.54
C GLY A 70 -31.54 55.24 27.90
N GLN A 71 -32.15 54.48 28.82
CA GLN A 71 -31.57 54.09 30.11
C GLN A 71 -31.03 52.65 30.05
N PHE A 72 -29.95 52.37 30.78
CA PHE A 72 -29.28 51.05 30.77
C PHE A 72 -29.50 50.30 32.10
N ASP A 73 -29.96 49.05 32.01
CA ASP A 73 -30.05 48.12 33.14
C ASP A 73 -29.16 46.90 32.89
N PHE A 74 -28.03 46.85 33.59
CA PHE A 74 -27.06 45.75 33.51
C PHE A 74 -27.27 44.68 34.60
N SER A 75 -28.36 44.72 35.37
CA SER A 75 -28.64 43.70 36.39
C SER A 75 -28.67 42.25 35.87
N PRO A 76 -29.08 41.94 34.61
CA PRO A 76 -28.97 40.57 34.06
C PRO A 76 -27.55 40.07 33.80
N LEU A 77 -26.52 40.93 33.96
CA LEU A 77 -25.12 40.53 33.85
C LEU A 77 -24.53 40.09 35.20
N LEU A 78 -25.09 40.55 36.32
CA LEU A 78 -24.53 40.34 37.66
C LEU A 78 -24.33 38.86 38.02
N PRO A 79 -25.31 37.94 37.82
CA PRO A 79 -25.11 36.53 38.17
C PRO A 79 -23.97 35.86 37.40
N ARG A 80 -23.77 36.24 36.13
CA ARG A 80 -22.65 35.77 35.29
C ARG A 80 -21.32 36.31 35.80
N LEU A 81 -21.23 37.62 36.08
CA LEU A 81 -20.03 38.26 36.61
C LEU A 81 -19.62 37.72 37.99
N GLU A 82 -20.59 37.49 38.89
CA GLU A 82 -20.36 36.90 40.20
C GLU A 82 -19.89 35.45 40.10
N ALA A 83 -20.53 34.64 39.25
CA ALA A 83 -20.13 33.26 39.02
C ALA A 83 -18.72 33.15 38.40
N ALA A 84 -18.44 33.93 37.35
CA ALA A 84 -17.13 33.96 36.71
C ALA A 84 -16.03 34.36 37.70
N ARG A 85 -16.25 35.41 38.51
CA ARG A 85 -15.31 35.83 39.54
C ARG A 85 -15.11 34.79 40.64
N ALA A 86 -16.17 34.12 41.09
CA ALA A 86 -16.10 33.09 42.12
C ALA A 86 -15.35 31.83 41.65
N LEU A 87 -15.41 31.52 40.35
CA LEU A 87 -14.77 30.36 39.73
C LEU A 87 -13.39 30.68 39.11
N GLY A 88 -12.96 31.96 39.14
CA GLY A 88 -11.68 32.39 38.58
C GLY A 88 -11.62 32.40 37.04
N LEU A 89 -12.76 32.64 36.38
CA LEU A 89 -12.89 32.69 34.94
C LEU A 89 -12.64 34.10 34.38
N GLN A 90 -12.07 34.17 33.17
CA GLN A 90 -11.96 35.38 32.37
C GLN A 90 -13.16 35.46 31.40
N SER A 91 -14.01 36.46 31.55
CA SER A 91 -15.10 36.73 30.59
C SER A 91 -14.67 37.72 29.51
N CYS A 92 -14.73 37.31 28.25
CA CYS A 92 -14.60 38.17 27.08
C CYS A 92 -15.99 38.62 26.64
N TRP A 93 -16.25 39.92 26.63
CA TRP A 93 -17.61 40.46 26.43
C TRP A 93 -17.82 41.03 25.03
N THR A 94 -18.83 40.50 24.34
CA THR A 94 -19.44 41.05 23.13
C THR A 94 -20.53 42.04 23.53
N PHE A 95 -20.45 43.30 23.09
CA PHE A 95 -21.39 44.34 23.52
C PHE A 95 -22.68 44.32 22.68
N CYS A 96 -22.56 44.29 21.34
CA CYS A 96 -23.66 44.11 20.40
C CYS A 96 -23.52 42.78 19.65
N HIS A 97 -24.55 41.93 19.71
CA HIS A 97 -24.61 40.63 19.03
C HIS A 97 -25.86 40.57 18.14
N TYR A 98 -25.81 41.34 17.06
CA TYR A 98 -26.89 41.55 16.07
C TYR A 98 -28.15 42.28 16.58
N GLY A 99 -28.36 42.44 17.88
CA GLY A 99 -29.50 43.17 18.46
C GLY A 99 -29.18 44.61 18.87
N TRP A 100 -30.13 45.50 18.60
CA TRP A 100 -30.17 46.89 19.08
C TRP A 100 -31.61 47.32 19.41
N PRO A 101 -31.84 48.41 20.16
CA PRO A 101 -33.18 48.90 20.47
C PRO A 101 -34.01 49.20 19.22
N GLN A 102 -35.31 48.90 19.26
CA GLN A 102 -36.20 48.97 18.09
C GLN A 102 -36.35 50.38 17.49
N ASP A 103 -36.07 51.43 18.27
CA ASP A 103 -36.09 52.82 17.87
C ASP A 103 -34.77 53.31 17.24
N VAL A 104 -33.74 52.45 17.14
CA VAL A 104 -32.46 52.75 16.50
C VAL A 104 -32.53 52.45 15.00
N ASP A 105 -32.30 53.48 14.19
CA ASP A 105 -32.01 53.37 12.76
C ASP A 105 -30.50 53.35 12.55
N ILE A 106 -29.98 52.22 12.05
CA ILE A 106 -28.55 52.00 11.82
C ILE A 106 -27.98 52.91 10.70
N TYR A 107 -28.83 53.35 9.79
CA TYR A 107 -28.44 54.22 8.67
C TYR A 107 -28.44 55.71 9.05
N SER A 108 -28.93 56.07 10.24
CA SER A 108 -28.96 57.43 10.77
C SER A 108 -27.62 57.86 11.38
N ASP A 109 -27.33 59.16 11.34
CA ASP A 109 -26.17 59.75 12.01
C ASP A 109 -26.21 59.61 13.55
N ASP A 110 -27.39 59.42 14.16
CA ASP A 110 -27.53 59.18 15.61
C ASP A 110 -27.03 57.79 16.05
N PHE A 111 -26.93 56.82 15.13
CA PHE A 111 -26.50 55.45 15.43
C PHE A 111 -25.15 55.40 16.15
N VAL A 112 -24.14 56.10 15.60
CA VAL A 112 -22.77 56.08 16.14
C VAL A 112 -22.70 56.72 17.53
N PRO A 113 -23.19 57.96 17.78
CA PRO A 113 -23.25 58.53 19.13
C PRO A 113 -24.02 57.67 20.13
N ARG A 114 -25.14 57.06 19.72
CA ARG A 114 -25.97 56.23 20.60
C ARG A 114 -25.28 54.91 20.97
N PHE A 115 -24.63 54.26 20.02
CA PHE A 115 -23.82 53.06 20.27
C PHE A 115 -22.60 53.35 21.15
N VAL A 116 -21.92 54.49 20.94
CA VAL A 116 -20.82 54.94 21.81
C VAL A 116 -21.30 55.17 23.25
N ARG A 117 -22.47 55.79 23.45
CA ARG A 117 -23.07 55.97 24.78
C ARG A 117 -23.30 54.64 25.50
N PHE A 118 -23.82 53.64 24.78
CA PHE A 118 -23.97 52.28 25.28
C PHE A 118 -22.61 51.65 25.64
N CYS A 119 -21.64 51.66 24.72
CA CYS A 119 -20.31 51.09 24.94
C CYS A 119 -19.60 51.71 26.15
N GLN A 120 -19.71 53.02 26.35
CA GLN A 120 -19.17 53.69 27.53
C GLN A 120 -19.87 53.26 28.82
N ALA A 121 -21.21 53.09 28.81
CA ALA A 121 -21.95 52.62 29.97
C ALA A 121 -21.56 51.18 30.34
N SER A 122 -21.48 50.29 29.34
CA SER A 122 -21.03 48.91 29.49
C SER A 122 -19.60 48.80 30.01
N ALA A 123 -18.65 49.54 29.45
CA ALA A 123 -17.26 49.52 29.91
C ALA A 123 -17.12 50.05 31.36
N ARG A 124 -17.84 51.11 31.74
CA ARG A 124 -17.85 51.61 33.14
C ARG A 124 -18.46 50.59 34.11
N PHE A 125 -19.49 49.87 33.68
CA PHE A 125 -20.13 48.83 34.50
C PHE A 125 -19.23 47.59 34.67
N LEU A 126 -18.51 47.18 33.62
CA LEU A 126 -17.64 45.99 33.63
C LEU A 126 -16.28 46.23 34.28
N ALA A 127 -15.72 47.45 34.22
CA ALA A 127 -14.37 47.75 34.72
C ALA A 127 -14.08 47.33 36.19
N PRO A 128 -15.01 47.39 37.16
CA PRO A 128 -14.77 46.91 38.53
C PRO A 128 -14.73 45.38 38.69
N TRP A 129 -15.17 44.63 37.67
CA TRP A 129 -15.26 43.17 37.68
C TRP A 129 -14.13 42.48 36.91
N LEU A 130 -13.58 43.16 35.91
CA LEU A 130 -12.57 42.61 35.01
C LEU A 130 -11.15 43.08 35.42
N GLY A 131 -10.13 42.33 35.00
CA GLY A 131 -8.72 42.65 35.29
C GLY A 131 -8.19 43.84 34.48
N GLU A 132 -6.90 44.16 34.64
CA GLU A 132 -6.26 45.33 34.02
C GLU A 132 -6.27 45.34 32.48
N GLN A 133 -6.36 44.15 31.86
CA GLN A 133 -6.42 43.97 30.40
C GLN A 133 -7.69 43.17 30.01
N PRO A 134 -8.88 43.79 30.05
CA PRO A 134 -10.11 43.13 29.61
C PRO A 134 -10.11 42.94 28.09
N VAL A 135 -10.76 41.88 27.61
CA VAL A 135 -10.94 41.62 26.18
C VAL A 135 -12.40 41.91 25.81
N TYR A 136 -12.59 42.79 24.84
CA TYR A 136 -13.91 43.22 24.37
C TYR A 136 -14.08 43.03 22.86
N SER A 137 -15.29 42.62 22.45
CA SER A 137 -15.80 42.81 21.10
C SER A 137 -16.91 43.86 21.17
N PRO A 138 -16.71 45.09 20.66
CA PRO A 138 -17.79 46.07 20.61
C PRO A 138 -18.99 45.56 19.80
N MET A 139 -18.74 44.87 18.69
CA MET A 139 -19.79 44.39 17.79
C MET A 139 -19.33 43.11 17.09
N ASN A 140 -20.14 42.04 17.18
CA ASN A 140 -19.81 40.75 16.54
C ASN A 140 -19.96 40.86 15.02
N GLU A 141 -19.06 40.20 14.28
CA GLU A 141 -19.12 39.99 12.82
C GLU A 141 -19.64 41.18 12.00
N LEU A 142 -18.79 42.19 11.77
CA LEU A 142 -19.17 43.40 11.04
C LEU A 142 -19.57 43.10 9.59
N SER A 143 -18.88 42.16 8.92
CA SER A 143 -19.17 41.77 7.55
C SER A 143 -20.40 40.86 7.46
N PHE A 144 -20.57 39.92 8.40
CA PHE A 144 -21.81 39.13 8.49
C PHE A 144 -23.03 40.00 8.81
N THR A 145 -22.90 40.94 9.75
CA THR A 145 -23.98 41.87 10.12
C THR A 145 -24.40 42.71 8.92
N ALA A 146 -23.43 43.26 8.17
CA ALA A 146 -23.71 43.99 6.93
C ALA A 146 -24.37 43.13 5.84
N TRP A 147 -23.92 41.87 5.69
CA TRP A 147 -24.57 40.92 4.78
C TRP A 147 -26.01 40.61 5.22
N GLY A 148 -26.23 40.32 6.50
CA GLY A 148 -27.54 40.05 7.10
C GLY A 148 -28.53 41.20 6.91
N LEU A 149 -28.07 42.46 6.99
CA LEU A 149 -28.87 43.64 6.64
C LEU A 149 -29.25 43.65 5.15
N SER A 150 -28.30 43.33 4.26
CA SER A 150 -28.54 43.30 2.80
C SER A 150 -29.50 42.20 2.33
N VAL A 151 -29.59 41.09 3.07
CA VAL A 151 -30.54 39.99 2.81
C VAL A 151 -31.77 40.02 3.74
N HIS A 152 -31.94 41.12 4.49
CA HIS A 152 -33.08 41.36 5.39
C HIS A 152 -33.26 40.33 6.53
N MET A 153 -32.20 39.63 6.93
CA MET A 153 -32.20 38.65 8.03
C MET A 153 -32.51 39.30 9.38
N PHE A 154 -32.00 40.51 9.61
CA PHE A 154 -32.28 41.31 10.81
C PHE A 154 -33.35 42.35 10.51
N ARG A 155 -34.45 42.32 11.26
CA ARG A 155 -35.52 43.30 11.13
C ARG A 155 -35.18 44.57 11.90
N CYS A 156 -34.86 45.64 11.16
CA CYS A 156 -34.54 46.96 11.70
C CYS A 156 -35.40 48.07 11.07
N LEU A 157 -35.28 49.30 11.58
CA LEU A 157 -35.78 50.47 10.87
C LEU A 157 -35.07 50.60 9.52
N ASN A 158 -35.79 51.05 8.50
CA ASN A 158 -35.29 51.22 7.12
C ASN A 158 -34.61 49.98 6.51
N MET A 159 -35.04 48.76 6.90
CA MET A 159 -34.45 47.48 6.44
C MET A 159 -34.39 47.28 4.92
N TYR A 160 -35.23 47.97 4.14
CA TYR A 160 -35.27 47.92 2.67
C TYR A 160 -34.46 49.04 1.99
N HIS A 161 -33.48 49.63 2.68
CA HIS A 161 -32.60 50.65 2.11
C HIS A 161 -31.81 50.11 0.92
N GLU A 162 -31.81 50.80 -0.23
CA GLU A 162 -31.22 50.31 -1.49
C GLU A 162 -29.73 49.94 -1.37
N GLN A 163 -29.00 50.62 -0.48
CA GLN A 163 -27.58 50.40 -0.20
C GLN A 163 -27.32 49.73 1.18
N ALA A 164 -28.29 48.94 1.69
CA ALA A 164 -28.25 48.35 3.04
C ALA A 164 -26.90 47.71 3.40
N GLY A 165 -26.31 46.91 2.50
CA GLY A 165 -25.03 46.24 2.73
C GLY A 165 -23.84 47.20 2.86
N GLU A 166 -23.61 48.07 1.87
CA GLU A 166 -22.45 48.97 1.87
C GLU A 166 -22.57 50.07 2.94
N LEU A 167 -23.71 50.76 3.01
CA LEU A 167 -23.94 51.83 3.99
C LEU A 167 -23.94 51.26 5.41
N GLY A 168 -24.57 50.09 5.60
CA GLY A 168 -24.54 49.34 6.86
C GLY A 168 -23.11 48.99 7.28
N LYS A 169 -22.30 48.38 6.40
CA LYS A 169 -20.89 48.05 6.69
C LYS A 169 -20.10 49.29 7.12
N ARG A 170 -20.23 50.41 6.41
CA ARG A 170 -19.53 51.67 6.71
C ARG A 170 -19.99 52.28 8.05
N GLN A 171 -21.28 52.21 8.39
CA GLN A 171 -21.81 52.64 9.69
C GLN A 171 -21.33 51.75 10.84
N LEU A 172 -21.35 50.43 10.67
CA LEU A 172 -20.86 49.45 11.64
C LEU A 172 -19.36 49.65 11.95
N VAL A 173 -18.55 49.96 10.93
CA VAL A 173 -17.12 50.28 11.09
C VAL A 173 -16.93 51.60 11.85
N ARG A 174 -17.64 52.68 11.49
CA ARG A 174 -17.58 53.98 12.23
C ARG A 174 -17.96 53.82 13.70
N ALA A 175 -19.05 53.08 13.96
CA ALA A 175 -19.54 52.77 15.28
C ALA A 175 -18.48 52.02 16.11
N SER A 176 -17.83 51.03 15.50
CA SER A 176 -16.75 50.25 16.13
C SER A 176 -15.51 51.10 16.43
N ILE A 177 -15.05 51.93 15.49
CA ILE A 177 -13.92 52.85 15.68
C ILE A 177 -14.17 53.78 16.88
N ALA A 178 -15.32 54.47 16.87
CA ALA A 178 -15.67 55.42 17.93
C ALA A 178 -15.89 54.72 19.29
N ALA A 179 -16.47 53.52 19.28
CA ALA A 179 -16.64 52.72 20.50
C ALA A 179 -15.30 52.27 21.09
N ILE A 180 -14.33 51.83 20.27
CA ILE A 180 -13.01 51.39 20.75
C ILE A 180 -12.27 52.54 21.45
N ASP A 181 -12.26 53.73 20.86
CA ASP A 181 -11.65 54.91 21.48
C ASP A 181 -12.35 55.27 22.81
N ALA A 182 -13.67 55.33 22.81
CA ALA A 182 -14.46 55.64 24.00
C ALA A 182 -14.32 54.58 25.11
N ILE A 183 -14.10 53.31 24.78
CA ILE A 183 -13.81 52.25 25.76
C ILE A 183 -12.37 52.40 26.30
N ARG A 184 -11.39 52.75 25.45
CA ARG A 184 -9.99 52.98 25.89
C ARG A 184 -9.83 54.16 26.84
N GLU A 185 -10.67 55.20 26.72
CA GLU A 185 -10.74 56.29 27.71
C GLU A 185 -11.13 55.81 29.12
N ILE A 186 -11.93 54.73 29.21
CA ILE A 186 -12.42 54.14 30.47
C ILE A 186 -11.51 53.00 30.96
N SER A 187 -10.96 52.21 30.03
CA SER A 187 -10.12 51.05 30.29
C SER A 187 -8.91 51.06 29.35
N PRO A 188 -7.83 51.80 29.68
CA PRO A 188 -6.68 51.98 28.79
C PRO A 188 -5.95 50.68 28.40
N GLY A 189 -6.02 49.65 29.25
CA GLY A 189 -5.46 48.31 28.99
C GLY A 189 -6.37 47.39 28.17
N ALA A 190 -7.56 47.83 27.76
CA ALA A 190 -8.51 46.99 27.01
C ALA A 190 -7.95 46.55 25.65
N ARG A 191 -8.07 45.25 25.37
CA ARG A 191 -7.71 44.62 24.09
C ARG A 191 -8.96 44.38 23.26
N PHE A 192 -8.91 44.74 21.99
CA PHE A 192 -10.05 44.65 21.08
C PHE A 192 -9.93 43.46 20.15
N PHE A 193 -10.96 42.64 20.22
CA PHE A 193 -11.14 41.42 19.45
C PHE A 193 -12.24 41.64 18.42
N GLN A 194 -11.91 41.42 17.15
CA GLN A 194 -12.83 41.56 16.01
C GLN A 194 -12.85 40.24 15.25
N CYS A 195 -14.02 39.67 15.05
CA CYS A 195 -14.22 38.43 14.29
C CYS A 195 -15.15 38.66 13.11
N ASP A 196 -15.02 37.83 12.08
CA ASP A 196 -15.93 37.71 10.93
C ASP A 196 -15.88 36.26 10.39
N PRO A 197 -16.87 35.81 9.60
CA PRO A 197 -16.86 34.47 9.00
C PRO A 197 -15.69 34.24 8.04
N LEU A 198 -14.94 33.16 8.25
CA LEU A 198 -13.90 32.72 7.33
C LEU A 198 -14.51 31.91 6.19
N ILE A 199 -14.67 32.49 5.00
CA ILE A 199 -15.37 31.83 3.88
C ILE A 199 -14.45 31.49 2.71
N HIS A 200 -14.81 30.46 1.95
CA HIS A 200 -14.17 30.14 0.67
C HIS A 200 -15.22 29.80 -0.38
N VAL A 201 -15.35 30.64 -1.39
CA VAL A 201 -16.33 30.47 -2.47
C VAL A 201 -15.60 30.14 -3.76
N ILE A 202 -16.04 29.07 -4.43
CA ILE A 202 -15.48 28.60 -5.70
C ILE A 202 -16.49 28.77 -6.85
N ALA A 203 -16.02 28.70 -8.09
CA ALA A 203 -16.91 28.58 -9.25
C ALA A 203 -17.37 27.12 -9.46
N PRO A 204 -18.61 26.88 -9.92
CA PRO A 204 -19.04 25.56 -10.41
C PRO A 204 -18.13 25.06 -11.55
N LYS A 205 -17.94 23.75 -11.66
CA LYS A 205 -17.02 23.14 -12.65
C LYS A 205 -17.39 23.44 -14.10
N ASP A 206 -18.68 23.62 -14.37
CA ASP A 206 -19.28 23.96 -15.66
C ASP A 206 -19.33 25.49 -15.92
N ARG A 207 -19.04 26.32 -14.91
CA ARG A 207 -19.07 27.79 -14.97
C ARG A 207 -17.75 28.44 -14.53
N PRO A 208 -16.61 28.12 -15.17
CA PRO A 208 -15.31 28.72 -14.82
C PRO A 208 -15.28 30.25 -15.04
N ASP A 209 -16.19 30.80 -15.84
CA ASP A 209 -16.38 32.25 -16.03
C ASP A 209 -16.79 32.98 -14.74
N TRP A 210 -17.36 32.26 -13.76
CA TRP A 210 -17.72 32.80 -12.44
C TRP A 210 -16.56 32.85 -11.44
N ALA A 211 -15.33 32.46 -11.82
CA ALA A 211 -14.18 32.48 -10.92
C ALA A 211 -13.91 33.87 -10.31
N ALA A 212 -14.05 34.95 -11.09
CA ALA A 212 -13.88 36.32 -10.59
C ALA A 212 -14.97 36.73 -9.59
N GLN A 213 -16.21 36.27 -9.79
CA GLN A 213 -17.32 36.50 -8.86
C GLN A 213 -17.11 35.75 -7.54
N ALA A 214 -16.71 34.47 -7.61
CA ALA A 214 -16.41 33.63 -6.45
C ALA A 214 -15.23 34.18 -5.63
N ALA A 215 -14.19 34.68 -6.31
CA ALA A 215 -13.09 35.40 -5.67
C ALA A 215 -13.56 36.71 -4.99
N GLY A 216 -14.47 37.46 -5.63
CA GLY A 216 -15.09 38.65 -5.03
C GLY A 216 -15.88 38.35 -3.75
N TRP A 217 -16.72 37.30 -3.76
CA TRP A 217 -17.41 36.85 -2.56
C TRP A 217 -16.43 36.47 -1.45
N THR A 218 -15.38 35.70 -1.78
CA THR A 218 -14.33 35.33 -0.83
C THR A 218 -13.63 36.58 -0.26
N ALA A 219 -13.28 37.56 -1.09
CA ALA A 219 -12.63 38.79 -0.63
C ALA A 219 -13.51 39.65 0.30
N SER A 220 -14.85 39.63 0.12
CA SER A 220 -15.79 40.48 0.86
C SER A 220 -15.77 40.29 2.39
N GLN A 221 -15.29 39.14 2.86
CA GLN A 221 -15.12 38.81 4.30
C GLN A 221 -14.09 39.69 5.00
N TYR A 222 -13.12 40.23 4.25
CA TYR A 222 -12.04 41.04 4.81
C TYR A 222 -12.36 42.53 4.81
N GLU A 223 -13.40 42.97 4.09
CA GLU A 223 -13.67 44.40 3.87
C GLU A 223 -13.84 45.20 5.16
N ALA A 224 -14.62 44.73 6.13
CA ALA A 224 -14.84 45.48 7.36
C ALA A 224 -13.56 45.60 8.21
N LEU A 225 -12.76 44.54 8.27
CA LEU A 225 -11.46 44.53 8.95
C LEU A 225 -10.43 45.41 8.22
N ASP A 226 -10.43 45.41 6.89
CA ASP A 226 -9.59 46.29 6.05
C ASP A 226 -9.98 47.76 6.21
N MET A 227 -11.26 48.07 6.38
CA MET A 227 -11.73 49.40 6.73
C MET A 227 -11.33 49.79 8.16
N LEU A 228 -11.50 48.90 9.15
CA LEU A 228 -11.08 49.13 10.54
C LEU A 228 -9.58 49.45 10.65
N CYS A 229 -8.72 48.73 9.92
CA CYS A 229 -7.28 48.98 9.94
C CYS A 229 -6.81 50.09 8.99
N GLY A 230 -7.72 50.72 8.22
CA GLY A 230 -7.42 51.86 7.34
C GLY A 230 -6.78 51.51 6.00
N ARG A 231 -6.85 50.24 5.57
CA ARG A 231 -6.35 49.77 4.25
C ARG A 231 -7.32 50.10 3.12
N VAL A 232 -8.61 50.14 3.43
CA VAL A 232 -9.72 50.53 2.53
C VAL A 232 -10.53 51.61 3.25
N ALA A 233 -11.16 52.51 2.50
CA ALA A 233 -12.00 53.59 3.05
C ALA A 233 -11.37 54.37 4.24
N PRO A 234 -10.13 54.90 4.12
CA PRO A 234 -9.43 55.55 5.22
C PRO A 234 -10.16 56.80 5.75
N GLU A 235 -11.09 57.38 4.99
CA GLU A 235 -11.98 58.46 5.43
C GLU A 235 -12.92 58.07 6.58
N LEU A 236 -13.04 56.78 6.90
CA LEU A 236 -13.75 56.29 8.09
C LEU A 236 -12.93 56.44 9.38
N GLY A 237 -11.65 56.82 9.31
CA GLY A 237 -10.76 56.98 10.46
C GLY A 237 -10.06 55.69 10.90
N GLY A 238 -10.05 54.65 10.04
CA GLY A 238 -9.43 53.36 10.31
C GLY A 238 -7.91 53.44 10.54
N HIS A 239 -7.39 52.56 11.39
CA HIS A 239 -5.98 52.50 11.77
C HIS A 239 -5.64 51.11 12.36
N PRO A 240 -4.44 50.55 12.20
CA PRO A 240 -4.08 49.23 12.74
C PRO A 240 -4.20 49.08 14.28
N ARG A 241 -4.50 50.16 15.01
CA ARG A 241 -4.72 50.16 16.47
C ARG A 241 -6.11 49.66 16.90
N TYR A 242 -7.07 49.52 15.98
CA TYR A 242 -8.42 49.02 16.30
C TYR A 242 -8.55 47.50 16.20
N LEU A 243 -7.45 46.82 15.88
CA LEU A 243 -7.37 45.38 15.65
C LEU A 243 -6.22 44.82 16.48
N ASP A 244 -6.49 44.45 17.74
CA ASP A 244 -5.47 43.88 18.63
C ASP A 244 -5.44 42.34 18.54
N LEU A 245 -6.60 41.73 18.26
CA LEU A 245 -6.81 40.29 18.05
C LEU A 245 -7.78 40.07 16.88
N VAL A 246 -7.49 39.12 15.99
CA VAL A 246 -8.34 38.80 14.83
C VAL A 246 -9.00 37.43 15.01
N GLY A 247 -10.32 37.41 15.03
CA GLY A 247 -11.11 36.18 15.05
C GLY A 247 -11.52 35.73 13.66
N GLY A 248 -11.51 34.42 13.46
CA GLY A 248 -12.22 33.79 12.35
C GLY A 248 -13.33 32.89 12.84
N ASN A 249 -14.55 33.10 12.37
CA ASN A 249 -15.69 32.22 12.66
C ASN A 249 -15.80 31.18 11.54
N TYR A 250 -15.69 29.88 11.88
CA TYR A 250 -15.53 28.83 10.88
C TYR A 250 -16.29 27.56 11.27
N TYR A 251 -17.25 27.21 10.42
CA TYR A 251 -18.12 26.06 10.53
C TYR A 251 -18.02 25.20 9.25
N HIS A 252 -18.55 23.98 9.30
CA HIS A 252 -18.52 23.01 8.19
C HIS A 252 -19.04 23.57 6.85
N SER A 253 -20.03 24.45 6.91
CA SER A 253 -20.72 25.07 5.76
C SER A 253 -20.04 26.31 5.17
N ASN A 254 -18.94 26.81 5.76
CA ASN A 254 -18.23 28.02 5.33
C ASN A 254 -17.60 27.96 3.92
N GLN A 255 -17.68 26.83 3.21
CA GLN A 255 -17.16 26.70 1.84
C GLN A 255 -18.22 26.18 0.88
N TRP A 256 -18.42 26.85 -0.25
CA TRP A 256 -19.51 26.57 -1.20
C TRP A 256 -19.25 27.05 -2.63
N GLU A 257 -20.08 26.60 -3.56
CA GLU A 257 -20.08 27.04 -4.96
C GLU A 257 -20.93 28.30 -5.19
N SER A 258 -20.37 29.28 -5.90
CA SER A 258 -21.05 30.53 -6.26
C SER A 258 -22.28 30.25 -7.15
N GLY A 259 -23.42 30.87 -6.81
CA GLY A 259 -24.66 30.82 -7.58
C GLY A 259 -25.50 29.55 -7.37
N THR A 260 -24.88 28.37 -7.29
CA THR A 260 -25.60 27.13 -6.90
C THR A 260 -25.81 27.04 -5.39
N ASN A 261 -24.96 27.69 -4.60
CA ASN A 261 -24.89 27.60 -3.13
C ASN A 261 -24.68 26.18 -2.59
N MET A 262 -24.24 25.24 -3.44
CA MET A 262 -23.92 23.88 -3.02
C MET A 262 -22.72 23.92 -2.07
N ARG A 263 -22.91 23.39 -0.86
CA ARG A 263 -21.84 23.30 0.15
C ARG A 263 -20.80 22.28 -0.29
N LEU A 264 -19.52 22.61 -0.13
CA LEU A 264 -18.45 21.64 -0.31
C LEU A 264 -18.42 20.75 0.93
N TRP A 265 -18.79 19.48 0.79
CA TRP A 265 -18.99 18.60 1.95
C TRP A 265 -17.66 18.33 2.67
N TRP A 266 -17.55 18.81 3.91
CA TRP A 266 -16.34 18.65 4.74
C TRP A 266 -16.02 17.18 5.02
N HIS A 267 -17.01 16.39 5.45
CA HIS A 267 -16.83 14.98 5.80
C HIS A 267 -16.56 14.07 4.59
N LEU A 268 -16.73 14.57 3.35
CA LEU A 268 -16.40 13.85 2.12
C LEU A 268 -15.00 14.21 1.57
N ASP A 269 -14.29 15.15 2.21
CA ASP A 269 -12.95 15.57 1.82
C ASP A 269 -12.89 16.13 0.37
N ASP A 270 -13.90 16.94 -0.02
CA ASP A 270 -13.97 17.54 -1.36
C ASP A 270 -12.66 18.31 -1.67
N PRO A 271 -11.87 17.93 -2.70
CA PRO A 271 -10.52 18.44 -2.93
C PRO A 271 -10.50 19.91 -3.38
N ARG A 272 -11.67 20.54 -3.56
CA ARG A 272 -11.82 21.97 -3.84
C ARG A 272 -11.98 22.80 -2.57
N ARG A 273 -12.06 22.18 -1.40
CA ARG A 273 -12.02 22.87 -0.11
C ARG A 273 -10.60 23.34 0.19
N ARG A 274 -10.49 24.51 0.80
CA ARG A 274 -9.24 25.04 1.33
C ARG A 274 -9.04 24.61 2.79
N PRO A 275 -7.86 24.11 3.21
CA PRO A 275 -7.56 23.81 4.60
C PRO A 275 -7.69 25.04 5.51
N LEU A 276 -8.20 24.87 6.72
CA LEU A 276 -8.31 25.98 7.70
C LEU A 276 -6.93 26.54 8.06
N SER A 277 -5.90 25.70 8.11
CA SER A 277 -4.52 26.12 8.36
C SER A 277 -4.00 27.16 7.34
N ASP A 278 -4.43 27.08 6.07
CA ASP A 278 -4.10 28.08 5.04
C ASP A 278 -4.85 29.40 5.23
N ILE A 279 -6.10 29.33 5.68
CA ILE A 279 -6.92 30.52 5.92
C ILE A 279 -6.40 31.26 7.16
N LEU A 280 -6.01 30.55 8.23
CA LEU A 280 -5.44 31.15 9.44
C LEU A 280 -4.04 31.76 9.20
N VAL A 281 -3.21 31.12 8.39
CA VAL A 281 -1.90 31.68 7.99
C VAL A 281 -2.08 32.94 7.14
N GLU A 282 -2.99 32.92 6.16
CA GLU A 282 -3.32 34.13 5.38
C GLU A 282 -3.84 35.25 6.30
N LEU A 283 -4.76 34.95 7.22
CA LEU A 283 -5.33 35.93 8.14
C LEU A 283 -4.25 36.59 9.02
N HIS A 284 -3.32 35.78 9.55
CA HIS A 284 -2.19 36.27 10.34
C HIS A 284 -1.24 37.14 9.49
N GLN A 285 -0.85 36.66 8.30
CA GLN A 285 0.02 37.40 7.38
C GLN A 285 -0.63 38.71 6.88
N ARG A 286 -1.95 38.71 6.68
CA ARG A 286 -2.72 39.87 6.17
C ARG A 286 -2.70 41.06 7.13
N TYR A 287 -2.75 40.79 8.44
CA TYR A 287 -2.91 41.83 9.47
C TYR A 287 -1.71 41.98 10.42
N GLY A 288 -0.80 41.00 10.49
CA GLY A 288 0.34 41.03 11.42
C GLY A 288 -0.09 41.01 12.90
N ARG A 289 -1.16 40.27 13.21
CA ARG A 289 -1.81 40.22 14.53
C ARG A 289 -2.04 38.78 15.00
N PRO A 290 -2.11 38.53 16.32
CA PRO A 290 -2.53 37.23 16.83
C PRO A 290 -3.94 36.88 16.34
N VAL A 291 -4.12 35.63 15.95
CA VAL A 291 -5.40 35.11 15.42
C VAL A 291 -6.02 34.10 16.37
N LEU A 292 -7.35 33.95 16.35
CA LEU A 292 -8.03 32.85 17.02
C LEU A 292 -9.17 32.29 16.17
N LEU A 293 -9.43 31.00 16.34
CA LEU A 293 -10.67 30.38 15.88
C LEU A 293 -11.77 30.81 16.85
N ALA A 294 -12.51 31.83 16.44
CA ALA A 294 -13.34 32.65 17.31
C ALA A 294 -14.70 32.02 17.64
N GLU A 295 -15.25 31.25 16.70
CA GLU A 295 -16.45 30.44 16.87
C GLU A 295 -16.33 29.22 15.96
N THR A 296 -16.56 28.02 16.52
CA THR A 296 -16.62 26.78 15.76
C THR A 296 -17.43 25.70 16.49
N SER A 297 -18.24 24.96 15.72
CA SER A 297 -18.84 23.67 16.11
C SER A 297 -19.39 22.96 14.85
N HIS A 298 -19.97 21.78 15.04
CA HIS A 298 -20.75 21.04 14.04
C HIS A 298 -22.16 20.76 14.59
N VAL A 299 -23.08 20.32 13.74
CA VAL A 299 -24.41 19.85 14.12
C VAL A 299 -24.46 18.32 14.23
N GLY A 300 -25.26 17.79 15.15
CA GLY A 300 -25.53 16.36 15.28
C GLY A 300 -24.29 15.49 15.53
N SER A 301 -24.16 14.42 14.74
CA SER A 301 -23.15 13.37 14.91
C SER A 301 -21.71 13.80 14.63
N GLY A 302 -21.47 14.70 13.66
CA GLY A 302 -20.12 15.10 13.22
C GLY A 302 -19.27 15.90 14.21
N ARG A 303 -19.82 16.29 15.37
CA ARG A 303 -19.21 17.18 16.38
C ARG A 303 -17.83 16.73 16.86
N GLY A 304 -17.67 15.45 17.19
CA GLY A 304 -16.41 14.93 17.72
C GLY A 304 -15.27 14.94 16.68
N THR A 305 -15.53 14.56 15.44
CA THR A 305 -14.51 14.58 14.39
C THR A 305 -14.17 16.01 13.96
N TRP A 306 -15.16 16.91 13.91
CA TRP A 306 -14.96 18.33 13.58
C TRP A 306 -13.95 19.01 14.52
N ILE A 307 -14.13 18.90 15.83
CA ILE A 307 -13.30 19.66 16.79
C ILE A 307 -11.85 19.18 16.85
N ARG A 308 -11.61 17.89 16.59
CA ARG A 308 -10.25 17.33 16.43
C ARG A 308 -9.56 17.96 15.22
N GLU A 309 -10.22 17.99 14.07
CA GLU A 309 -9.67 18.63 12.87
C GLU A 309 -9.44 20.14 13.09
N MET A 310 -10.32 20.83 13.82
CA MET A 310 -10.11 22.26 14.16
C MET A 310 -8.88 22.47 15.03
N ALA A 311 -8.61 21.58 15.98
CA ALA A 311 -7.40 21.62 16.80
C ALA A 311 -6.15 21.33 15.96
N GLU A 312 -6.18 20.29 15.13
CA GLU A 312 -5.09 19.91 14.22
C GLU A 312 -4.76 21.05 13.24
N GLN A 313 -5.74 21.59 12.52
CA GLN A 313 -5.53 22.69 11.58
C GLN A 313 -5.02 23.97 12.27
N SER A 314 -5.43 24.23 13.51
CA SER A 314 -4.93 25.36 14.30
C SER A 314 -3.45 25.19 14.70
N MET A 315 -3.03 23.96 15.03
CA MET A 315 -1.61 23.67 15.34
C MET A 315 -0.74 23.70 14.06
N MET A 316 -1.23 23.15 12.95
CA MET A 316 -0.56 23.27 11.64
C MET A 316 -0.38 24.73 11.20
N ALA A 317 -1.33 25.63 11.52
CA ALA A 317 -1.16 27.05 11.28
C ALA A 317 -0.01 27.65 12.12
N ARG A 318 0.12 27.25 13.39
CA ARG A 318 1.23 27.69 14.28
C ARG A 318 2.59 27.22 13.80
N GLU A 319 2.71 25.96 13.39
CA GLU A 319 3.95 25.39 12.86
C GLU A 319 4.46 26.13 11.61
N ARG A 320 3.54 26.74 10.86
CA ARG A 320 3.84 27.60 9.70
C ARG A 320 3.94 29.10 10.05
N GLY A 321 4.07 29.42 11.34
CA GLY A 321 4.36 30.77 11.83
C GLY A 321 3.14 31.67 12.11
N ALA A 322 1.90 31.16 12.09
CA ALA A 322 0.76 31.96 12.53
C ALA A 322 0.66 32.01 14.06
N GLU A 323 0.53 33.21 14.64
CA GLU A 323 0.32 33.37 16.09
C GLU A 323 -1.14 33.04 16.45
N VAL A 324 -1.50 31.75 16.42
CA VAL A 324 -2.82 31.27 16.86
C VAL A 324 -2.85 31.22 18.39
N CYS A 325 -3.69 32.06 19.00
CA CYS A 325 -3.72 32.30 20.45
C CYS A 325 -4.92 31.67 21.17
N GLY A 326 -5.87 31.06 20.46
CA GLY A 326 -6.93 30.26 21.07
C GLY A 326 -7.93 29.63 20.09
N ILE A 327 -8.77 28.75 20.63
CA ILE A 327 -9.94 28.15 19.97
C ILE A 327 -11.15 28.30 20.90
N CYS A 328 -12.24 28.89 20.41
CA CYS A 328 -13.50 28.96 21.14
C CYS A 328 -14.51 27.97 20.57
N LEU A 329 -14.92 27.04 21.41
CA LEU A 329 -16.03 26.13 21.16
C LEU A 329 -17.35 26.92 21.26
N TYR A 330 -18.08 27.01 20.16
CA TYR A 330 -19.30 27.84 20.08
C TYR A 330 -20.44 27.12 19.31
N PRO A 331 -21.62 26.92 19.93
CA PRO A 331 -21.93 27.23 21.32
C PRO A 331 -21.47 26.09 22.26
N ALA A 332 -21.27 26.41 23.54
CA ALA A 332 -20.97 25.42 24.58
C ALA A 332 -22.22 24.59 24.97
N VAL A 333 -23.37 25.26 25.08
CA VAL A 333 -24.69 24.66 25.30
C VAL A 333 -25.49 24.77 24.01
N ASP A 334 -26.24 23.74 23.63
CA ASP A 334 -26.98 23.73 22.37
C ASP A 334 -28.02 24.86 22.26
N ARG A 335 -28.36 25.23 21.02
CA ARG A 335 -29.28 26.31 20.67
C ARG A 335 -30.31 25.91 19.62
N PRO A 336 -31.47 26.57 19.59
CA PRO A 336 -32.38 26.48 18.45
C PRO A 336 -31.88 27.30 17.25
N ASP A 337 -32.55 27.11 16.12
CA ASP A 337 -32.48 27.97 14.95
C ASP A 337 -33.11 29.36 15.20
N TRP A 338 -32.59 30.39 14.53
CA TRP A 338 -33.02 31.78 14.72
C TRP A 338 -34.39 32.11 14.11
N ASP A 339 -34.82 31.38 13.08
CA ASP A 339 -36.14 31.53 12.45
C ASP A 339 -37.11 30.42 12.86
N ASN A 340 -36.60 29.25 13.27
CA ASN A 340 -37.42 28.12 13.74
C ASN A 340 -37.04 27.67 15.17
N ALA A 341 -37.66 28.27 16.18
CA ALA A 341 -37.49 27.91 17.60
C ALA A 341 -37.86 26.45 17.96
N GLY A 342 -38.52 25.71 17.06
CA GLY A 342 -38.79 24.27 17.21
C GLY A 342 -37.66 23.37 16.73
N HIS A 343 -36.73 23.89 15.91
CA HIS A 343 -35.58 23.14 15.42
C HIS A 343 -34.36 23.43 16.31
N TRP A 344 -33.86 22.39 16.98
CA TRP A 344 -32.62 22.41 17.74
C TRP A 344 -31.50 21.80 16.91
N HIS A 345 -30.32 22.43 16.92
CA HIS A 345 -29.24 22.04 16.02
C HIS A 345 -28.38 20.89 16.55
N HIS A 346 -28.49 20.54 17.83
CA HIS A 346 -27.61 19.56 18.49
C HIS A 346 -26.14 19.90 18.21
N SER A 347 -25.77 21.11 18.61
CA SER A 347 -24.52 21.82 18.27
C SER A 347 -23.63 22.12 19.47
N GLY A 348 -24.16 21.99 20.69
CA GLY A 348 -23.43 22.21 21.94
C GLY A 348 -22.47 21.07 22.28
N LEU A 349 -21.62 21.28 23.28
CA LEU A 349 -20.97 20.22 24.05
C LEU A 349 -21.95 19.56 25.03
N TRP A 350 -22.90 20.37 25.52
CA TRP A 350 -24.09 19.91 26.21
C TRP A 350 -25.33 20.17 25.37
N ASP A 351 -26.06 19.11 25.03
CA ASP A 351 -27.42 19.23 24.52
C ASP A 351 -28.39 19.48 25.69
N LEU A 352 -29.63 19.88 25.40
CA LEU A 352 -30.66 20.03 26.43
C LEU A 352 -31.57 18.80 26.48
N ASP A 353 -31.96 18.37 27.69
CA ASP A 353 -32.88 17.24 27.94
C ASP A 353 -34.34 17.59 27.60
N ARG A 354 -34.61 17.93 26.33
CA ARG A 354 -35.88 18.53 25.87
C ARG A 354 -37.14 17.73 26.22
N ASP A 355 -37.01 16.40 26.30
CA ASP A 355 -38.10 15.46 26.57
C ASP A 355 -38.12 14.97 28.04
N GLY A 356 -37.11 15.33 28.83
CA GLY A 356 -36.98 14.96 30.23
C GLY A 356 -37.76 15.84 31.21
N PRO A 357 -37.66 15.55 32.52
CA PRO A 357 -38.38 16.28 33.58
C PRO A 357 -37.88 17.73 33.77
N ASP A 358 -36.68 18.05 33.27
CA ASP A 358 -36.13 19.40 33.23
C ASP A 358 -35.63 19.71 31.79
N PRO A 359 -36.46 20.34 30.93
CA PRO A 359 -36.13 20.66 29.54
C PRO A 359 -34.93 21.60 29.32
N LEU A 360 -34.27 22.04 30.40
CA LEU A 360 -33.06 22.86 30.42
C LEU A 360 -31.91 22.16 31.15
N ALA A 361 -32.02 20.88 31.52
CA ALA A 361 -30.90 20.09 32.02
C ALA A 361 -29.86 19.88 30.91
N ARG A 362 -28.58 19.94 31.29
CA ARG A 362 -27.44 19.84 30.37
C ARG A 362 -27.02 18.37 30.25
N VAL A 363 -27.13 17.80 29.06
CA VAL A 363 -26.74 16.42 28.74
C VAL A 363 -25.41 16.44 28.02
N LEU A 364 -24.34 15.94 28.65
CA LEU A 364 -23.00 15.92 28.05
C LEU A 364 -22.96 14.95 26.87
N VAL A 365 -22.53 15.45 25.71
CA VAL A 365 -22.39 14.64 24.50
C VAL A 365 -21.05 13.90 24.55
N ALA A 366 -21.07 12.65 25.03
CA ALA A 366 -19.87 11.88 25.37
C ALA A 366 -18.83 11.74 24.23
N PRO A 367 -19.20 11.52 22.94
CA PRO A 367 -18.23 11.50 21.84
C PRO A 367 -17.54 12.86 21.64
N TYR A 368 -18.31 13.95 21.79
CA TYR A 368 -17.80 15.32 21.68
C TYR A 368 -16.88 15.68 22.85
N ALA A 369 -17.25 15.29 24.07
CA ALA A 369 -16.43 15.45 25.27
C ALA A 369 -15.08 14.72 25.15
N THR A 370 -15.10 13.48 24.67
CA THR A 370 -13.89 12.66 24.45
C THR A 370 -12.99 13.32 23.40
N ALA A 371 -13.58 13.73 22.27
CA ALA A 371 -12.88 14.46 21.22
C ALA A 371 -12.24 15.77 21.70
N LEU A 372 -12.94 16.54 22.53
CA LEU A 372 -12.44 17.77 23.10
C LEU A 372 -11.26 17.51 24.07
N GLN A 373 -11.33 16.47 24.91
CA GLN A 373 -10.21 16.08 25.78
C GLN A 373 -8.98 15.58 25.00
N GLN A 374 -9.18 14.94 23.84
CA GLN A 374 -8.09 14.61 22.93
C GLN A 374 -7.47 15.87 22.32
N SER A 375 -8.33 16.78 21.85
CA SER A 375 -7.94 18.07 21.24
C SER A 375 -7.18 18.96 22.20
N ILE A 376 -7.65 19.07 23.45
CA ILE A 376 -6.96 19.80 24.53
C ILE A 376 -5.58 19.20 24.79
N ARG A 377 -5.46 17.87 24.93
CA ARG A 377 -4.16 17.21 25.15
C ARG A 377 -3.17 17.45 24.00
N LEU A 378 -3.65 17.42 22.76
CA LEU A 378 -2.85 17.75 21.57
C LEU A 378 -2.34 19.19 21.65
N THR A 379 -3.23 20.17 21.79
CA THR A 379 -2.83 21.59 21.85
C THR A 379 -1.92 21.88 23.05
N ASP A 380 -2.20 21.28 24.21
CA ASP A 380 -1.39 21.45 25.42
C ASP A 380 0.05 20.95 25.25
N SER A 381 0.25 19.85 24.52
CA SER A 381 1.59 19.32 24.24
C SER A 381 2.36 20.28 23.32
N LEU A 382 1.81 20.57 22.14
CA LEU A 382 2.47 21.35 21.09
C LEU A 382 2.70 22.81 21.50
N CYS A 383 1.79 23.41 22.29
CA CYS A 383 1.96 24.76 22.82
C CYS A 383 3.05 24.88 23.90
N LYS A 384 3.42 23.79 24.58
CA LYS A 384 4.45 23.79 25.65
C LYS A 384 5.84 23.44 25.12
N THR A 385 5.94 22.71 24.01
CA THR A 385 7.21 22.27 23.42
C THR A 385 8.04 23.36 22.74
N GLU A 386 7.59 24.62 22.69
CA GLU A 386 8.46 25.74 22.31
C GLU A 386 9.64 25.93 23.28
N GLU A 387 9.57 25.38 24.51
CA GLU A 387 10.63 25.46 25.54
C GLU A 387 11.54 24.22 25.62
N ASN A 388 11.21 23.09 24.97
CA ASN A 388 12.00 21.85 25.00
C ASN A 388 12.02 21.14 23.64
N ALA A 389 13.21 20.80 23.14
CA ALA A 389 13.37 20.13 21.86
C ALA A 389 12.81 18.70 21.87
N MET A 390 11.66 18.47 21.22
CA MET A 390 11.15 17.13 20.92
C MET A 390 12.13 16.33 20.05
N GLN A 391 12.34 15.06 20.41
CA GLN A 391 13.18 14.13 19.66
C GLN A 391 12.50 13.71 18.34
N THR A 392 13.31 13.49 17.32
CA THR A 392 12.86 13.09 15.98
C THR A 392 12.66 11.58 15.87
N LEU A 393 11.51 11.16 15.33
CA LEU A 393 11.14 9.79 15.01
C LEU A 393 11.06 9.62 13.50
N ILE A 394 12.04 8.95 12.91
CA ILE A 394 12.06 8.63 11.46
C ILE A 394 11.42 7.27 11.24
N VAL A 395 10.42 7.21 10.37
CA VAL A 395 9.61 6.01 10.11
C VAL A 395 9.76 5.60 8.65
N PHE A 396 10.15 4.36 8.37
CA PHE A 396 10.20 3.82 7.01
C PHE A 396 8.99 2.91 6.73
N CYS A 397 8.20 3.24 5.72
CA CYS A 397 6.96 2.52 5.40
C CYS A 397 6.84 2.12 3.93
N HIS A 398 6.32 0.91 3.70
CA HIS A 398 5.98 0.40 2.37
C HIS A 398 4.58 0.86 1.90
N LEU A 399 3.82 1.54 2.76
CA LEU A 399 2.48 2.05 2.50
C LEU A 399 2.56 3.57 2.33
N ARG A 400 1.89 4.10 1.29
CA ARG A 400 1.72 5.54 1.14
C ARG A 400 0.69 6.09 2.11
N TRP A 401 0.91 7.33 2.55
CA TRP A 401 0.09 8.00 3.54
C TRP A 401 -1.36 8.22 3.05
N ASP A 402 -1.51 8.54 1.77
CA ASP A 402 -2.74 8.93 1.07
C ASP A 402 -3.53 7.76 0.45
N PHE A 403 -3.02 6.53 0.49
CA PHE A 403 -3.67 5.38 -0.13
C PHE A 403 -4.86 4.85 0.68
N VAL A 404 -4.61 4.20 1.82
CA VAL A 404 -5.65 3.72 2.73
C VAL A 404 -5.23 4.03 4.15
N PHE A 405 -6.11 4.72 4.88
CA PHE A 405 -5.90 5.09 6.27
C PHE A 405 -6.01 3.84 7.16
N GLN A 406 -4.94 3.53 7.88
CA GLN A 406 -4.81 2.31 8.66
C GLN A 406 -3.84 2.52 9.84
N ARG A 407 -3.32 1.43 10.42
CA ARG A 407 -2.50 1.44 11.63
C ARG A 407 -1.39 2.51 11.65
N PRO A 408 -0.56 2.72 10.60
CA PRO A 408 0.50 3.72 10.65
C PRO A 408 -0.04 5.13 10.85
N GLN A 409 -1.05 5.55 10.09
CA GLN A 409 -1.62 6.90 10.23
C GLN A 409 -2.29 7.07 11.61
N HIS A 410 -3.02 6.06 12.09
CA HIS A 410 -3.63 6.10 13.42
C HIS A 410 -2.62 6.30 14.55
N LEU A 411 -1.50 5.56 14.53
CA LEU A 411 -0.47 5.61 15.56
C LEU A 411 0.38 6.87 15.45
N LEU A 412 0.87 7.19 14.26
CA LEU A 412 1.86 8.25 14.06
C LEU A 412 1.28 9.64 14.31
N THR A 413 0.05 9.94 13.87
CA THR A 413 -0.63 11.19 14.21
C THR A 413 -0.85 11.34 15.73
N ARG A 414 -1.00 10.24 16.47
CA ARG A 414 -1.12 10.25 17.94
C ARG A 414 0.21 10.32 18.67
N LEU A 415 1.29 9.82 18.06
CA LEU A 415 2.66 9.92 18.56
C LEU A 415 3.30 11.28 18.25
N ALA A 416 2.78 12.04 17.29
CA ALA A 416 3.22 13.39 16.95
C ALA A 416 3.09 14.41 18.10
N LYS A 417 2.30 14.11 19.15
CA LYS A 417 2.24 14.89 20.40
C LYS A 417 3.45 14.67 21.33
N TYR A 418 4.32 13.70 21.01
CA TYR A 418 5.50 13.31 21.79
C TYR A 418 6.82 13.46 20.99
N TYR A 419 6.79 13.18 19.68
CA TYR A 419 7.97 13.16 18.81
C TYR A 419 7.73 13.97 17.54
N LYS A 420 8.77 14.55 16.96
CA LYS A 420 8.71 15.08 15.58
C LYS A 420 8.70 13.90 14.62
N VAL A 421 7.59 13.63 13.95
CA VAL A 421 7.45 12.43 13.11
C VAL A 421 7.84 12.72 11.67
N VAL A 422 8.79 11.95 11.13
CA VAL A 422 9.20 12.00 9.73
C VAL A 422 8.88 10.65 9.09
N PHE A 423 7.83 10.61 8.27
CA PHE A 423 7.35 9.39 7.62
C PHE A 423 7.88 9.28 6.20
N VAL A 424 8.81 8.35 5.96
CA VAL A 424 9.46 8.12 4.67
C VAL A 424 8.75 7.00 3.90
N GLU A 425 8.19 7.36 2.75
CA GLU A 425 7.52 6.44 1.84
C GLU A 425 8.48 5.71 0.88
N GLU A 426 7.94 4.74 0.16
CA GLU A 426 8.61 4.16 -1.01
C GLU A 426 8.87 5.20 -2.10
N PRO A 427 10.01 5.12 -2.81
CA PRO A 427 10.32 6.04 -3.90
C PRO A 427 9.28 5.99 -5.03
N VAL A 428 9.08 7.13 -5.68
CA VAL A 428 8.34 7.29 -6.93
C VAL A 428 9.36 7.40 -8.07
N TYR A 429 9.05 6.78 -9.22
CA TYR A 429 9.83 7.00 -10.44
C TYR A 429 9.53 8.39 -11.01
N GLU A 430 10.56 9.21 -11.16
CA GLU A 430 10.51 10.47 -11.91
C GLU A 430 11.84 10.68 -12.64
N GLU A 431 11.77 11.13 -13.90
CA GLU A 431 12.97 11.46 -14.68
C GLU A 431 13.63 12.74 -14.14
N GLY A 432 14.90 12.64 -13.75
CA GLY A 432 15.68 13.78 -13.30
C GLY A 432 16.62 13.47 -12.14
N GLU A 433 16.98 14.52 -11.41
CA GLU A 433 17.80 14.44 -10.20
C GLU A 433 16.96 13.96 -9.01
N ALA A 434 17.53 13.08 -8.18
CA ALA A 434 16.82 12.51 -7.03
C ALA A 434 16.53 13.58 -5.98
N ARG A 435 15.28 13.66 -5.53
CA ARG A 435 14.80 14.70 -4.59
C ARG A 435 13.79 14.16 -3.60
N MET A 436 13.57 14.89 -2.51
CA MET A 436 12.50 14.61 -1.55
C MET A 436 11.34 15.57 -1.75
N VAL A 437 10.13 15.05 -1.96
CA VAL A 437 8.89 15.82 -1.91
C VAL A 437 8.30 15.67 -0.51
N MET A 438 7.91 16.78 0.11
CA MET A 438 7.44 16.80 1.50
C MET A 438 6.01 17.34 1.60
N SER A 439 5.19 16.71 2.44
CA SER A 439 3.86 17.19 2.82
C SER A 439 3.66 17.10 4.34
N HIS A 440 2.68 17.85 4.85
CA HIS A 440 2.41 17.97 6.29
C HIS A 440 0.93 17.69 6.54
N PRO A 441 0.51 16.41 6.62
CA PRO A 441 -0.90 16.05 6.70
C PRO A 441 -1.49 16.16 8.12
N ALA A 442 -0.65 16.33 9.14
CA ALA A 442 -1.04 16.51 10.53
C ALA A 442 0.01 17.38 11.27
N PRO A 443 -0.31 17.97 12.43
CA PRO A 443 0.67 18.67 13.26
C PRO A 443 1.88 17.80 13.58
N ASN A 444 3.07 18.40 13.53
CA ASN A 444 4.35 17.79 13.91
C ASN A 444 4.65 16.44 13.18
N LEU A 445 4.07 16.27 11.99
CA LEU A 445 4.25 15.10 11.14
C LEU A 445 4.53 15.52 9.69
N THR A 446 5.72 15.17 9.20
CA THR A 446 6.13 15.40 7.81
C THR A 446 6.18 14.07 7.07
N VAL A 447 5.41 13.95 5.99
CA VAL A 447 5.53 12.85 5.02
C VAL A 447 6.60 13.23 3.99
N CYS A 448 7.49 12.28 3.72
CA CYS A 448 8.66 12.40 2.87
C CYS A 448 8.56 11.34 1.76
N GLN A 449 8.21 11.77 0.55
CA GLN A 449 8.12 10.94 -0.65
C GLN A 449 9.39 11.14 -1.48
N PRO A 450 10.28 10.14 -1.62
CA PRO A 450 11.45 10.26 -2.47
C PRO A 450 11.07 10.15 -3.95
N HIS A 451 11.63 10.98 -4.80
CA HIS A 451 11.50 10.91 -6.26
C HIS A 451 12.86 10.56 -6.86
N THR A 452 12.90 9.54 -7.73
CA THR A 452 14.15 8.93 -8.21
C THR A 452 14.05 8.51 -9.68
N PRO A 453 15.15 8.56 -10.46
CA PRO A 453 15.18 8.04 -11.84
C PRO A 453 15.28 6.50 -11.91
N ILE A 454 15.05 5.79 -10.82
CA ILE A 454 15.20 4.34 -10.71
C ILE A 454 13.81 3.69 -10.81
N GLN A 455 13.64 2.82 -11.80
CA GLN A 455 12.37 2.11 -12.09
C GLN A 455 12.05 1.01 -11.07
N ALA A 456 13.00 0.62 -10.21
CA ALA A 456 12.78 -0.42 -9.20
C ALA A 456 11.87 0.09 -8.07
N HIS A 457 10.80 -0.65 -7.78
CA HIS A 457 9.81 -0.30 -6.77
C HIS A 457 10.32 -0.48 -5.33
N GLY A 458 9.77 0.30 -4.40
CA GLY A 458 10.06 0.18 -2.97
C GLY A 458 11.51 0.44 -2.60
N PHE A 459 11.92 -0.03 -1.42
CA PHE A 459 13.30 0.07 -0.94
C PHE A 459 14.21 -1.00 -1.56
N HIS A 460 14.20 -1.11 -2.90
CA HIS A 460 15.08 -1.98 -3.67
C HIS A 460 16.55 -1.54 -3.54
N ASP A 461 17.50 -2.45 -3.77
CA ASP A 461 18.94 -2.17 -3.61
C ASP A 461 19.42 -1.01 -4.49
N ASP A 462 18.92 -0.90 -5.72
CA ASP A 462 19.26 0.20 -6.65
C ASP A 462 18.80 1.59 -6.16
N GLN A 463 17.81 1.64 -5.28
CA GLN A 463 17.30 2.88 -4.70
C GLN A 463 18.19 3.37 -3.54
N ILE A 464 18.82 2.44 -2.79
CA ILE A 464 19.56 2.76 -1.56
C ILE A 464 20.64 3.83 -1.75
N PRO A 465 21.49 3.83 -2.79
CA PRO A 465 22.53 4.85 -2.98
C PRO A 465 21.98 6.27 -3.17
N LEU A 466 20.78 6.42 -3.74
CA LEU A 466 20.11 7.72 -3.93
C LEU A 466 19.31 8.12 -2.69
N LEU A 467 18.71 7.15 -1.99
CA LEU A 467 17.94 7.39 -0.78
C LEU A 467 18.81 7.72 0.44
N GLN A 468 20.00 7.13 0.59
CA GLN A 468 20.90 7.40 1.72
C GLN A 468 21.21 8.89 1.94
N PRO A 469 21.66 9.69 0.95
CA PRO A 469 21.92 11.12 1.16
C PRO A 469 20.63 11.92 1.42
N LEU A 470 19.51 11.57 0.78
CA LEU A 470 18.22 12.22 1.02
C LEU A 470 17.72 11.97 2.45
N VAL A 471 17.87 10.74 2.97
CA VAL A 471 17.50 10.35 4.33
C VAL A 471 18.41 10.97 5.37
N ALA A 472 19.72 11.05 5.11
CA ALA A 472 20.68 11.71 6.01
C ALA A 472 20.31 13.19 6.25
N ALA A 473 19.76 13.87 5.23
CA ALA A 473 19.31 15.26 5.33
C ALA A 473 17.99 15.45 6.13
N LEU A 474 17.28 14.37 6.50
CA LEU A 474 16.07 14.43 7.32
C LEU A 474 16.37 14.47 8.83
N ALA A 475 17.56 14.03 9.25
CA ALA A 475 17.97 14.05 10.65
C ALA A 475 18.60 15.42 11.00
N PRO A 476 18.16 16.08 12.09
CA PRO A 476 18.80 17.31 12.56
C PRO A 476 20.30 17.09 12.89
N GLU A 477 21.13 18.08 12.57
CA GLU A 477 22.59 17.93 12.66
C GLU A 477 23.05 17.61 14.09
N GLY A 478 23.59 16.40 14.28
CA GLY A 478 24.11 15.91 15.55
C GLY A 478 23.07 15.27 16.49
N GLU A 479 21.78 15.23 16.12
CA GLU A 479 20.72 14.57 16.91
C GLU A 479 20.80 13.05 16.80
N GLU A 480 20.45 12.34 17.88
CA GLU A 480 20.24 10.89 17.87
C GLU A 480 18.75 10.58 17.80
N VAL A 481 18.32 9.96 16.70
CA VAL A 481 16.91 9.84 16.30
C VAL A 481 16.35 8.47 16.63
N LEU A 482 15.04 8.37 16.90
CA LEU A 482 14.38 7.07 16.91
C LEU A 482 14.14 6.63 15.47
N VAL A 483 14.30 5.34 15.18
CA VAL A 483 14.06 4.79 13.83
C VAL A 483 13.06 3.63 13.88
N TRP A 484 11.94 3.78 13.19
CA TRP A 484 10.82 2.84 13.16
C TRP A 484 10.67 2.23 11.77
N PHE A 485 10.54 0.90 11.70
CA PHE A 485 10.34 0.18 10.45
C PHE A 485 8.94 -0.45 10.40
N TYR A 486 8.19 -0.19 9.32
CA TYR A 486 7.05 -1.01 8.86
C TYR A 486 7.43 -1.95 7.71
N THR A 487 8.66 -1.86 7.21
CA THR A 487 9.18 -2.78 6.18
C THR A 487 10.65 -3.10 6.43
N PRO A 488 11.05 -4.39 6.44
CA PRO A 488 12.45 -4.77 6.50
C PRO A 488 13.27 -4.29 5.29
N MET A 489 12.63 -3.97 4.17
CA MET A 489 13.34 -3.55 2.96
C MET A 489 14.13 -2.25 3.16
N ALA A 490 13.64 -1.33 4.00
CA ALA A 490 14.33 -0.07 4.29
C ALA A 490 15.57 -0.19 5.20
N LEU A 491 15.86 -1.38 5.77
CA LEU A 491 16.97 -1.61 6.70
C LEU A 491 18.34 -1.02 6.28
N PRO A 492 18.76 -1.05 4.99
CA PRO A 492 20.04 -0.44 4.57
C PRO A 492 20.13 1.08 4.80
N LEU A 493 18.99 1.79 4.89
CA LEU A 493 18.94 3.23 5.14
C LEU A 493 19.30 3.60 6.58
N LEU A 494 19.25 2.64 7.52
CA LEU A 494 19.70 2.84 8.91
C LEU A 494 21.16 3.30 9.01
N GLN A 495 21.99 2.95 8.02
CA GLN A 495 23.40 3.35 7.95
C GLN A 495 23.62 4.86 7.76
N ALA A 496 22.62 5.57 7.23
CA ALA A 496 22.66 7.02 7.02
C ALA A 496 22.26 7.83 8.27
N LEU A 497 21.85 7.15 9.36
CA LEU A 497 21.26 7.74 10.56
C LEU A 497 22.08 7.42 11.82
N ARG A 498 21.83 8.17 12.88
CA ARG A 498 22.33 7.90 14.24
C ARG A 498 21.18 7.43 15.15
N PRO A 499 20.83 6.13 15.12
CA PRO A 499 19.69 5.63 15.89
C PRO A 499 19.97 5.59 17.40
N SER A 500 19.15 6.27 18.19
CA SER A 500 19.08 6.11 19.65
C SER A 500 18.32 4.83 20.03
N LEU A 501 17.28 4.48 19.25
CA LEU A 501 16.44 3.30 19.42
C LEU A 501 15.94 2.80 18.06
N VAL A 502 15.93 1.48 17.84
CA VAL A 502 15.39 0.84 16.63
C VAL A 502 14.10 0.08 16.96
N ILE A 503 13.00 0.44 16.30
CA ILE A 503 11.67 -0.13 16.47
C ILE A 503 11.27 -0.88 15.18
N TYR A 504 10.70 -2.08 15.30
CA TYR A 504 10.08 -2.78 14.17
C TYR A 504 8.62 -3.12 14.49
N ASP A 505 7.66 -2.51 13.77
CA ASP A 505 6.24 -2.85 13.88
C ASP A 505 5.83 -3.80 12.75
N CYS A 506 5.87 -5.08 13.07
CA CYS A 506 5.47 -6.17 12.19
C CYS A 506 3.94 -6.24 12.18
N MET A 507 3.29 -5.40 11.37
CA MET A 507 1.82 -5.36 11.27
C MET A 507 1.24 -6.49 10.40
N ASP A 508 1.94 -6.91 9.35
CA ASP A 508 1.55 -7.95 8.41
C ASP A 508 2.72 -8.93 8.17
N GLU A 509 2.41 -10.19 7.82
CA GLU A 509 3.41 -11.13 7.32
C GLU A 509 3.71 -10.87 5.84
N LEU A 510 4.52 -9.83 5.57
CA LEU A 510 4.82 -9.37 4.21
C LEU A 510 5.41 -10.46 3.29
N SER A 511 6.00 -11.53 3.85
CA SER A 511 6.48 -12.67 3.05
C SER A 511 5.40 -13.63 2.56
N ALA A 512 4.16 -13.52 3.05
CA ALA A 512 3.02 -14.35 2.64
C ALA A 512 2.20 -13.74 1.48
N PHE A 513 2.50 -12.50 1.08
CA PHE A 513 1.86 -11.83 -0.06
C PHE A 513 2.34 -12.44 -1.39
N LYS A 514 1.56 -12.25 -2.47
CA LYS A 514 1.96 -12.67 -3.82
C LYS A 514 3.23 -11.93 -4.26
N ASN A 515 4.23 -12.67 -4.75
CA ASN A 515 5.50 -12.16 -5.28
C ASN A 515 6.34 -11.28 -4.32
N PRO A 516 6.70 -11.76 -3.11
CA PRO A 516 7.45 -10.96 -2.16
C PRO A 516 8.91 -10.75 -2.63
N PRO A 517 9.55 -9.60 -2.33
CA PRO A 517 10.96 -9.36 -2.67
C PRO A 517 11.88 -10.42 -2.07
N LYS A 518 12.84 -10.95 -2.85
CA LYS A 518 13.70 -12.07 -2.45
C LYS A 518 14.52 -11.81 -1.18
N GLN A 519 14.93 -10.55 -0.96
CA GLN A 519 15.69 -10.12 0.22
C GLN A 519 14.83 -10.00 1.49
N LEU A 520 13.49 -10.02 1.39
CA LEU A 520 12.59 -9.63 2.49
C LEU A 520 12.78 -10.49 3.75
N LEU A 521 12.76 -11.82 3.63
CA LEU A 521 12.96 -12.73 4.77
C LEU A 521 14.35 -12.62 5.41
N GLN A 522 15.37 -12.34 4.60
CA GLN A 522 16.74 -12.11 5.09
C GLN A 522 16.83 -10.80 5.87
N ARG A 523 16.25 -9.71 5.33
CA ARG A 523 16.20 -8.41 6.00
C ARG A 523 15.32 -8.43 7.24
N GLU A 524 14.21 -9.16 7.23
CA GLU A 524 13.34 -9.32 8.39
C GLU A 524 14.10 -10.01 9.54
N THR A 525 14.82 -11.09 9.22
CA THR A 525 15.69 -11.77 10.19
C THR A 525 16.81 -10.85 10.69
N ALA A 526 17.40 -10.02 9.83
CA ALA A 526 18.42 -9.06 10.25
C ALA A 526 17.84 -7.95 11.15
N LEU A 527 16.67 -7.39 10.79
CA LEU A 527 15.97 -6.34 11.54
C LEU A 527 15.53 -6.84 12.91
N LEU A 528 14.94 -8.04 13.00
CA LEU A 528 14.59 -8.68 14.29
C LEU A 528 15.80 -8.90 15.22
N ASN A 529 17.02 -9.02 14.69
CA ASN A 529 18.23 -9.19 15.51
C ASN A 529 18.81 -7.84 16.03
N ILE A 530 18.50 -6.72 15.36
CA ILE A 530 19.02 -5.39 15.69
C ILE A 530 18.00 -4.44 16.33
N ALA A 531 16.70 -4.73 16.20
CA ALA A 531 15.65 -3.95 16.84
C ALA A 531 15.77 -4.03 18.37
N ASP A 532 15.46 -2.93 19.04
CA ASP A 532 15.40 -2.83 20.49
C ASP A 532 13.96 -3.12 20.99
N LEU A 533 12.96 -2.78 20.16
CA LEU A 533 11.55 -3.07 20.36
C LEU A 533 10.95 -3.71 19.10
N VAL A 534 10.12 -4.74 19.30
CA VAL A 534 9.28 -5.30 18.24
C VAL A 534 7.82 -5.19 18.65
N PHE A 535 7.00 -4.58 17.80
CA PHE A 535 5.54 -4.56 17.92
C PHE A 535 4.94 -5.51 16.88
N THR A 536 3.80 -6.13 17.20
CA THR A 536 3.06 -6.99 16.26
C THR A 536 1.59 -6.59 16.15
N GLY A 537 1.03 -6.71 14.94
CA GLY A 537 -0.33 -6.26 14.59
C GLY A 537 -1.49 -7.10 15.13
N GLY A 538 -1.26 -8.34 15.57
CA GLY A 538 -2.29 -9.23 16.09
C GLY A 538 -1.73 -10.41 16.91
N PRO A 539 -2.58 -11.15 17.66
CA PRO A 539 -2.15 -12.27 18.50
C PRO A 539 -1.47 -13.41 17.74
N SER A 540 -2.01 -13.79 16.58
CA SER A 540 -1.43 -14.85 15.73
C SER A 540 -0.01 -14.52 15.27
N LEU A 541 0.22 -13.26 14.88
CA LEU A 541 1.54 -12.76 14.48
C LEU A 541 2.48 -12.60 15.70
N TYR A 542 1.95 -12.20 16.86
CA TYR A 542 2.73 -12.19 18.11
C TYR A 542 3.24 -13.59 18.47
N GLU A 543 2.39 -14.62 18.41
CA GLU A 543 2.78 -16.02 18.64
C GLU A 543 3.93 -16.46 17.71
N ALA A 544 3.89 -16.05 16.44
CA ALA A 544 4.91 -16.38 15.45
C ALA A 544 6.26 -15.66 15.68
N LYS A 545 6.25 -14.43 16.21
CA LYS A 545 7.48 -13.60 16.35
C LYS A 545 8.06 -13.59 17.77
N ARG A 546 7.29 -13.86 18.84
CA ARG A 546 7.76 -13.83 20.25
C ARG A 546 8.87 -14.83 20.58
N GLY A 547 9.06 -15.88 19.78
CA GLY A 547 10.18 -16.81 19.88
C GLY A 547 11.45 -16.37 19.15
N ARG A 548 11.39 -15.25 18.42
CA ARG A 548 12.48 -14.69 17.60
C ARG A 548 13.06 -13.39 18.17
N HIS A 549 12.38 -12.75 19.14
CA HIS A 549 12.86 -11.53 19.80
C HIS A 549 12.35 -11.42 21.24
N ASP A 550 13.24 -11.08 22.19
CA ASP A 550 12.93 -11.06 23.63
C ASP A 550 12.03 -9.88 24.06
N ASN A 551 12.13 -8.74 23.36
CA ASN A 551 11.36 -7.53 23.65
C ASN A 551 10.26 -7.31 22.59
N ALA A 552 9.45 -8.35 22.37
CA ALA A 552 8.31 -8.33 21.46
C ALA A 552 7.00 -8.09 22.23
N HIS A 553 6.12 -7.23 21.70
CA HIS A 553 4.85 -6.87 22.32
C HIS A 553 3.67 -6.94 21.34
N CYS A 554 2.57 -7.56 21.77
CA CYS A 554 1.34 -7.62 20.99
C CYS A 554 0.53 -6.34 21.13
N PHE A 555 0.26 -5.66 20.02
CA PHE A 555 -0.68 -4.54 19.95
C PHE A 555 -1.70 -4.83 18.85
N PRO A 556 -2.82 -5.51 19.18
CA PRO A 556 -3.87 -5.80 18.21
C PRO A 556 -4.52 -4.51 17.68
N SER A 557 -5.27 -4.64 16.59
CA SER A 557 -6.08 -3.57 16.02
C SER A 557 -6.95 -2.86 17.07
N SER A 558 -7.10 -1.55 16.92
CA SER A 558 -7.92 -0.68 17.77
C SER A 558 -8.90 0.12 16.89
N VAL A 559 -9.77 0.94 17.50
CA VAL A 559 -10.75 1.76 16.77
C VAL A 559 -10.67 3.24 17.17
N ASP A 560 -11.12 4.10 16.26
CA ASP A 560 -11.44 5.51 16.52
C ASP A 560 -12.96 5.62 16.73
N ALA A 561 -13.42 5.31 17.95
CA ALA A 561 -14.86 5.19 18.25
C ALA A 561 -15.63 6.48 17.92
N VAL A 562 -15.10 7.64 18.34
CA VAL A 562 -15.63 8.99 18.03
C VAL A 562 -15.87 9.20 16.54
N HIS A 563 -15.02 8.63 15.67
CA HIS A 563 -15.21 8.71 14.23
C HIS A 563 -16.39 7.84 13.75
N PHE A 564 -16.46 6.59 14.18
CA PHE A 564 -17.44 5.61 13.68
C PHE A 564 -18.82 5.68 14.35
N GLU A 565 -18.91 6.19 15.58
CA GLU A 565 -20.18 6.49 16.28
C GLU A 565 -21.06 7.48 15.48
N GLN A 566 -20.49 8.21 14.50
CA GLN A 566 -21.27 9.00 13.54
C GLN A 566 -22.27 8.18 12.72
N ALA A 567 -22.08 6.85 12.61
CA ALA A 567 -22.97 5.93 11.90
C ALA A 567 -24.23 5.53 12.68
N LEU A 568 -24.28 5.83 13.99
CA LEU A 568 -25.47 5.66 14.83
C LEU A 568 -26.59 6.63 14.41
N ASP A 569 -26.21 7.80 13.90
CA ASP A 569 -27.10 8.71 13.20
C ASP A 569 -27.40 8.16 11.79
N ARG A 570 -28.44 7.32 11.71
CA ARG A 570 -28.90 6.67 10.48
C ARG A 570 -29.38 7.64 9.39
N SER A 571 -29.52 8.94 9.71
CA SER A 571 -29.86 9.99 8.74
C SER A 571 -28.63 10.52 7.99
N ASN A 572 -27.43 10.35 8.55
CA ASN A 572 -26.13 10.77 8.02
C ASN A 572 -25.61 9.81 6.92
N GLY A 573 -26.46 9.45 5.95
CA GLY A 573 -26.13 8.51 4.88
C GLY A 573 -25.28 9.11 3.76
N HIS A 574 -24.33 8.35 3.22
CA HIS A 574 -23.46 8.80 2.14
C HIS A 574 -24.24 9.07 0.83
N PRO A 575 -23.99 10.16 0.07
CA PRO A 575 -24.75 10.49 -1.14
C PRO A 575 -24.75 9.41 -2.23
N LEU A 576 -23.69 8.59 -2.34
CA LEU A 576 -23.65 7.46 -3.29
C LEU A 576 -24.68 6.35 -2.97
N HIS A 577 -25.23 6.31 -1.75
CA HIS A 577 -26.31 5.39 -1.39
C HIS A 577 -27.70 5.85 -1.85
N THR A 578 -27.88 7.11 -2.28
CA THR A 578 -29.22 7.66 -2.60
C THR A 578 -29.95 6.88 -3.70
N ALA A 579 -29.21 6.33 -4.67
CA ALA A 579 -29.77 5.54 -5.78
C ALA A 579 -29.83 4.01 -5.50
N ILE A 580 -29.25 3.53 -4.41
CA ILE A 580 -29.14 2.09 -4.10
C ILE A 580 -30.28 1.73 -3.13
N PRO A 581 -31.18 0.78 -3.43
CA PRO A 581 -32.27 0.40 -2.53
C PRO A 581 -31.76 -0.30 -1.26
N ARG A 582 -32.69 -0.72 -0.38
CA ARG A 582 -32.41 -1.56 0.80
C ARG A 582 -33.02 -2.97 0.61
N PRO A 583 -32.49 -4.02 1.27
CA PRO A 583 -31.41 -4.01 2.26
C PRO A 583 -30.02 -3.86 1.62
N ARG A 584 -29.07 -3.28 2.37
CA ARG A 584 -27.68 -3.05 1.91
C ARG A 584 -26.69 -3.79 2.79
N LEU A 585 -25.88 -4.66 2.18
CA LEU A 585 -24.85 -5.43 2.85
C LEU A 585 -23.49 -4.88 2.42
N GLY A 586 -22.68 -4.39 3.35
CA GLY A 586 -21.55 -3.53 3.03
C GLY A 586 -20.19 -4.05 3.48
N PHE A 587 -19.18 -3.85 2.64
CA PHE A 587 -17.76 -4.01 3.00
C PHE A 587 -16.99 -2.75 2.58
N PHE A 588 -16.07 -2.29 3.43
CA PHE A 588 -15.02 -1.38 3.00
C PHE A 588 -13.62 -1.95 3.27
N GLY A 589 -12.68 -1.64 2.39
CA GLY A 589 -11.30 -2.12 2.48
C GLY A 589 -10.64 -2.28 1.12
N VAL A 590 -9.35 -2.61 1.12
CA VAL A 590 -8.62 -2.95 -0.12
C VAL A 590 -9.21 -4.23 -0.71
N ILE A 591 -9.59 -4.19 -1.98
CA ILE A 591 -10.09 -5.35 -2.74
C ILE A 591 -8.90 -5.93 -3.50
N ASP A 592 -8.26 -6.94 -2.91
CA ASP A 592 -7.07 -7.63 -3.45
C ASP A 592 -7.14 -9.15 -3.24
N GLU A 593 -6.02 -9.88 -3.30
CA GLU A 593 -5.97 -11.34 -3.10
C GLU A 593 -6.48 -11.86 -1.74
N ARG A 594 -6.81 -10.97 -0.81
CA ARG A 594 -7.45 -11.29 0.48
C ARG A 594 -8.97 -11.23 0.42
N PHE A 595 -9.57 -10.73 -0.65
CA PHE A 595 -11.02 -10.57 -0.81
C PHE A 595 -11.64 -11.81 -1.46
N ASP A 596 -12.73 -12.32 -0.88
CA ASP A 596 -13.45 -13.48 -1.40
C ASP A 596 -14.50 -13.06 -2.44
N ALA A 597 -14.07 -13.02 -3.71
CA ALA A 597 -14.90 -12.63 -4.84
C ALA A 597 -16.01 -13.66 -5.16
N ASP A 598 -15.78 -14.93 -4.85
CA ASP A 598 -16.74 -16.01 -5.12
C ASP A 598 -17.85 -16.02 -4.05
N LEU A 599 -17.51 -15.78 -2.77
CA LEU A 599 -18.52 -15.55 -1.72
C LEU A 599 -19.46 -14.39 -2.05
N ILE A 600 -18.93 -13.28 -2.58
CA ILE A 600 -19.77 -12.15 -3.00
C ILE A 600 -20.64 -12.50 -4.22
N ALA A 601 -20.13 -13.31 -5.14
CA ALA A 601 -20.91 -13.82 -6.25
C ALA A 601 -22.10 -14.65 -5.77
N ASP A 602 -21.86 -15.57 -4.82
CA ASP A 602 -22.88 -16.46 -4.27
C ASP A 602 -23.94 -15.69 -3.45
N ILE A 603 -23.54 -14.68 -2.65
CA ILE A 603 -24.48 -13.79 -1.94
C ILE A 603 -25.38 -13.04 -2.94
N ALA A 604 -24.79 -12.49 -4.00
CA ALA A 604 -25.52 -11.70 -5.00
C ALA A 604 -26.48 -12.54 -5.84
N ASP A 605 -26.12 -13.78 -6.15
CA ASP A 605 -26.93 -14.72 -6.93
C ASP A 605 -28.02 -15.40 -6.07
N ALA A 606 -27.77 -15.63 -4.77
CA ALA A 606 -28.76 -16.18 -3.84
C ALA A 606 -29.86 -15.18 -3.48
N HIS A 607 -29.53 -13.90 -3.32
CA HIS A 607 -30.45 -12.82 -2.96
C HIS A 607 -30.35 -11.61 -3.92
N PRO A 608 -30.97 -11.68 -5.11
CA PRO A 608 -30.97 -10.57 -6.07
C PRO A 608 -31.58 -9.26 -5.54
N GLU A 609 -32.39 -9.33 -4.48
CA GLU A 609 -32.99 -8.17 -3.81
C GLU A 609 -32.02 -7.44 -2.87
N TRP A 610 -31.01 -8.13 -2.34
CA TRP A 610 -29.97 -7.53 -1.49
C TRP A 610 -28.98 -6.72 -2.30
N GLN A 611 -28.61 -5.54 -1.80
CA GLN A 611 -27.63 -4.67 -2.45
C GLN A 611 -26.26 -4.81 -1.77
N VAL A 612 -25.31 -5.46 -2.44
CA VAL A 612 -23.95 -5.62 -1.93
C VAL A 612 -23.13 -4.37 -2.28
N VAL A 613 -22.65 -3.64 -1.28
CA VAL A 613 -21.93 -2.36 -1.46
C VAL A 613 -20.46 -2.53 -1.07
N LEU A 614 -19.57 -2.31 -2.04
CA LEU A 614 -18.13 -2.54 -1.89
C LEU A 614 -17.36 -1.23 -2.06
N VAL A 615 -16.72 -0.79 -0.98
CA VAL A 615 -16.06 0.53 -0.89
C VAL A 615 -14.56 0.36 -0.68
N GLY A 616 -13.78 0.52 -1.75
CA GLY A 616 -12.33 0.59 -1.68
C GLY A 616 -11.63 0.44 -3.02
N PRO A 617 -10.30 0.63 -3.06
CA PRO A 617 -9.51 0.43 -4.26
C PRO A 617 -9.38 -1.06 -4.61
N VAL A 618 -9.53 -1.38 -5.89
CA VAL A 618 -9.15 -2.68 -6.45
C VAL A 618 -7.67 -2.64 -6.83
N VAL A 619 -6.86 -3.53 -6.26
CA VAL A 619 -5.40 -3.58 -6.51
C VAL A 619 -4.89 -5.01 -6.56
N LYS A 620 -3.78 -5.24 -7.28
CA LYS A 620 -3.08 -6.54 -7.45
C LYS A 620 -3.88 -7.66 -8.14
N ILE A 621 -5.20 -7.52 -8.23
CA ILE A 621 -6.11 -8.37 -9.00
C ILE A 621 -6.66 -7.60 -10.19
N ASP A 622 -7.11 -8.31 -11.22
CA ASP A 622 -7.81 -7.72 -12.35
C ASP A 622 -9.24 -7.32 -11.92
N PRO A 623 -9.67 -6.04 -12.05
CA PRO A 623 -11.05 -5.65 -11.79
C PRO A 623 -12.09 -6.42 -12.60
N ALA A 624 -11.75 -6.93 -13.79
CA ALA A 624 -12.65 -7.75 -14.60
C ALA A 624 -12.94 -9.14 -14.00
N ALA A 625 -12.14 -9.61 -13.05
CA ALA A 625 -12.37 -10.86 -12.33
C ALA A 625 -13.40 -10.73 -11.19
N LEU A 626 -13.76 -9.51 -10.79
CA LEU A 626 -14.73 -9.28 -9.71
C LEU A 626 -16.18 -9.51 -10.18
N PRO A 627 -17.09 -10.01 -9.32
CA PRO A 627 -18.45 -10.35 -9.71
C PRO A 627 -19.25 -9.15 -10.22
N GLN A 628 -19.72 -9.24 -11.47
CA GLN A 628 -20.53 -8.21 -12.15
C GLN A 628 -22.02 -8.60 -12.12
N ARG A 629 -22.71 -8.36 -10.98
CA ARG A 629 -24.17 -8.51 -10.86
C ARG A 629 -24.82 -7.14 -10.70
N GLN A 630 -26.09 -6.99 -11.11
CA GLN A 630 -26.80 -5.69 -11.04
C GLN A 630 -26.98 -5.15 -9.62
N ASN A 631 -26.93 -6.02 -8.62
CA ASN A 631 -27.04 -5.70 -7.20
C ASN A 631 -25.69 -5.60 -6.47
N VAL A 632 -24.55 -5.65 -7.18
CA VAL A 632 -23.20 -5.46 -6.62
C VAL A 632 -22.64 -4.11 -7.04
N HIS A 633 -22.31 -3.26 -6.06
CA HIS A 633 -21.98 -1.85 -6.26
C HIS A 633 -20.53 -1.56 -5.85
N TYR A 634 -19.62 -1.44 -6.82
CA TYR A 634 -18.23 -1.02 -6.58
C TYR A 634 -18.12 0.50 -6.57
N LEU A 635 -17.86 1.08 -5.39
CA LEU A 635 -17.83 2.54 -5.20
C LEU A 635 -16.41 3.12 -5.16
N GLY A 636 -15.39 2.30 -5.42
CA GLY A 636 -13.99 2.69 -5.50
C GLY A 636 -13.40 3.17 -4.17
N GLN A 637 -12.18 3.72 -4.22
CA GLN A 637 -11.53 4.30 -3.04
C GLN A 637 -12.31 5.54 -2.57
N GLN A 638 -12.60 5.59 -1.26
CA GLN A 638 -13.26 6.71 -0.59
C GLN A 638 -12.38 7.20 0.57
N SER A 639 -12.53 8.46 0.96
CA SER A 639 -11.76 9.02 2.08
C SER A 639 -12.17 8.35 3.40
N TYR A 640 -11.22 8.20 4.33
CA TYR A 640 -11.49 7.66 5.66
C TYR A 640 -12.59 8.46 6.40
N LYS A 641 -12.64 9.78 6.15
CA LYS A 641 -13.65 10.69 6.71
C LYS A 641 -15.09 10.30 6.34
N ALA A 642 -15.31 9.71 5.16
CA ALA A 642 -16.62 9.36 4.63
C ALA A 642 -17.14 7.96 5.05
N LEU A 643 -16.29 7.10 5.64
CA LEU A 643 -16.67 5.71 5.97
C LEU A 643 -17.85 5.58 6.97
N PRO A 644 -18.01 6.44 7.99
CA PRO A 644 -19.18 6.38 8.88
C PRO A 644 -20.49 6.64 8.14
N GLN A 645 -20.49 7.50 7.11
CA GLN A 645 -21.67 7.77 6.27
C GLN A 645 -22.06 6.57 5.40
N PHE A 646 -21.09 5.70 5.06
CA PHE A 646 -21.41 4.41 4.44
C PHE A 646 -22.09 3.48 5.45
N LEU A 647 -21.51 3.32 6.65
CA LEU A 647 -22.09 2.51 7.72
C LEU A 647 -23.52 2.99 8.12
N ALA A 648 -23.75 4.29 8.22
CA ALA A 648 -25.08 4.89 8.43
C ALA A 648 -26.13 4.40 7.40
N GLY A 649 -25.67 4.05 6.20
CA GLY A 649 -26.49 3.58 5.10
C GLY A 649 -26.65 2.05 4.99
N TRP A 650 -25.86 1.23 5.70
CA TRP A 650 -25.83 -0.24 5.58
C TRP A 650 -26.64 -0.96 6.66
N ASP A 651 -27.22 -2.11 6.31
CA ASP A 651 -28.05 -2.93 7.20
C ASP A 651 -27.27 -4.11 7.81
N VAL A 652 -26.27 -4.65 7.10
CA VAL A 652 -25.32 -5.66 7.59
C VAL A 652 -23.90 -5.31 7.13
N CYS A 653 -22.89 -5.55 7.96
CA CYS A 653 -21.49 -5.38 7.63
C CYS A 653 -20.82 -6.73 7.34
N LEU A 654 -20.09 -6.81 6.23
CA LEU A 654 -19.44 -8.02 5.74
C LEU A 654 -17.92 -8.00 5.98
N LEU A 655 -17.35 -9.17 6.26
CA LEU A 655 -15.91 -9.44 6.24
C LEU A 655 -15.61 -10.67 5.34
N PRO A 656 -15.72 -10.50 4.00
CA PRO A 656 -15.54 -11.56 3.01
C PRO A 656 -14.04 -11.75 2.71
N PHE A 657 -13.29 -12.29 3.66
CA PHE A 657 -11.87 -12.58 3.48
C PHE A 657 -11.64 -13.99 2.96
N ALA A 658 -10.95 -14.12 1.83
CA ALA A 658 -10.57 -15.41 1.27
C ALA A 658 -9.61 -16.13 2.24
N LEU A 659 -9.89 -17.39 2.58
CA LEU A 659 -9.09 -18.15 3.55
C LEU A 659 -7.79 -18.68 2.91
N ASN A 660 -6.69 -17.93 3.01
CA ASN A 660 -5.41 -18.24 2.39
C ASN A 660 -4.21 -17.75 3.22
N GLU A 661 -2.97 -18.03 2.79
CA GLU A 661 -1.76 -17.65 3.57
C GLU A 661 -1.63 -16.12 3.81
N ALA A 662 -2.20 -15.27 2.95
CA ALA A 662 -2.17 -13.81 3.13
C ALA A 662 -3.21 -13.30 4.15
N THR A 663 -4.25 -14.09 4.48
CA THR A 663 -5.23 -13.78 5.53
C THR A 663 -5.00 -14.55 6.84
N ARG A 664 -4.12 -15.56 6.84
CA ARG A 664 -3.77 -16.39 8.00
C ARG A 664 -3.39 -15.62 9.29
N PHE A 665 -2.80 -14.44 9.15
CA PHE A 665 -2.36 -13.58 10.26
C PHE A 665 -3.08 -12.23 10.30
N ILE A 666 -4.21 -12.07 9.59
CA ILE A 666 -4.93 -10.79 9.52
C ILE A 666 -5.73 -10.52 10.79
N SER A 667 -5.53 -9.34 11.39
CA SER A 667 -6.33 -8.82 12.52
C SER A 667 -7.10 -7.58 12.06
N PRO A 668 -8.26 -7.74 11.38
CA PRO A 668 -8.92 -6.65 10.66
C PRO A 668 -9.51 -5.60 11.61
N THR A 669 -9.12 -4.33 11.44
CA THR A 669 -9.67 -3.19 12.21
C THR A 669 -11.19 -3.09 12.08
N LYS A 670 -11.72 -3.45 10.90
CA LYS A 670 -13.13 -3.35 10.49
C LYS A 670 -14.10 -3.95 11.49
N VAL A 671 -13.74 -5.03 12.19
CA VAL A 671 -14.60 -5.60 13.25
C VAL A 671 -14.96 -4.54 14.29
N LEU A 672 -13.97 -3.84 14.82
CA LEU A 672 -14.18 -2.82 15.85
C LEU A 672 -14.83 -1.54 15.29
N GLU A 673 -14.55 -1.21 14.02
CA GLU A 673 -15.12 -0.08 13.29
C GLU A 673 -16.64 -0.29 13.06
N TYR A 674 -17.05 -1.51 12.73
CA TYR A 674 -18.45 -1.91 12.60
C TYR A 674 -19.15 -2.03 13.97
N MET A 675 -18.45 -2.51 15.00
CA MET A 675 -18.96 -2.52 16.38
C MET A 675 -19.22 -1.12 16.92
N ALA A 676 -18.39 -0.13 16.57
CA ALA A 676 -18.61 1.28 16.92
C ALA A 676 -19.78 1.93 16.17
N ALA A 677 -20.22 1.31 15.07
CA ALA A 677 -21.46 1.66 14.36
C ALA A 677 -22.68 0.84 14.80
N GLU A 678 -22.50 -0.11 15.73
CA GLU A 678 -23.54 -1.01 16.29
C GLU A 678 -24.30 -1.83 15.23
N LEU A 679 -23.63 -2.19 14.13
CA LEU A 679 -24.23 -2.95 13.02
C LEU A 679 -23.94 -4.46 13.12
N PRO A 680 -24.87 -5.32 12.67
CA PRO A 680 -24.62 -6.76 12.56
C PRO A 680 -23.39 -7.05 11.69
N ILE A 681 -22.53 -7.97 12.12
CA ILE A 681 -21.29 -8.33 11.43
C ILE A 681 -21.32 -9.80 11.07
N VAL A 682 -21.10 -10.10 9.78
CA VAL A 682 -20.90 -11.46 9.28
C VAL A 682 -19.49 -11.58 8.71
N SER A 683 -18.72 -12.56 9.19
CA SER A 683 -17.33 -12.78 8.83
C SER A 683 -17.09 -14.20 8.34
N THR A 684 -16.13 -14.32 7.43
CA THR A 684 -15.43 -15.57 7.18
C THR A 684 -14.62 -15.99 8.42
N ALA A 685 -14.26 -17.27 8.52
CA ALA A 685 -13.55 -17.87 9.66
C ALA A 685 -12.07 -17.44 9.80
N ILE A 686 -11.85 -16.14 9.99
CA ILE A 686 -10.55 -15.55 10.33
C ILE A 686 -10.28 -15.75 11.81
N ARG A 687 -9.17 -16.44 12.15
CA ARG A 687 -8.79 -16.79 13.52
C ARG A 687 -8.81 -15.60 14.50
N ASP A 688 -8.23 -14.47 14.11
CA ASP A 688 -8.14 -13.27 14.95
C ASP A 688 -9.45 -12.44 14.95
N VAL A 689 -10.54 -12.96 14.37
CA VAL A 689 -11.92 -12.48 14.51
C VAL A 689 -12.76 -13.49 15.32
N GLU A 690 -12.73 -14.76 14.91
CA GLU A 690 -13.48 -15.85 15.53
C GLU A 690 -13.12 -16.05 17.02
N GLN A 691 -11.83 -16.15 17.35
CA GLN A 691 -11.38 -16.40 18.73
C GLN A 691 -11.74 -15.27 19.71
N PRO A 692 -11.53 -13.97 19.39
CA PRO A 692 -11.89 -12.88 20.31
C PRO A 692 -13.35 -12.41 20.23
N TYR A 693 -14.07 -12.62 19.11
CA TYR A 693 -15.36 -11.98 18.85
C TYR A 693 -16.48 -12.91 18.34
N GLY A 694 -16.26 -14.22 18.18
CA GLY A 694 -17.26 -15.17 17.65
C GLY A 694 -18.53 -15.34 18.50
N ASN A 695 -18.63 -14.68 19.65
CA ASN A 695 -19.85 -14.57 20.46
C ASN A 695 -20.69 -13.31 20.16
N ILE A 696 -20.21 -12.45 19.25
CA ILE A 696 -20.84 -11.17 18.83
C ILE A 696 -20.88 -11.07 17.29
N VAL A 697 -19.85 -11.54 16.61
CA VAL A 697 -19.73 -11.62 15.15
C VAL A 697 -20.20 -13.00 14.69
N ALA A 698 -21.07 -13.07 13.68
CA ALA A 698 -21.46 -14.33 13.06
C ALA A 698 -20.34 -14.83 12.14
N ILE A 699 -19.97 -16.12 12.27
CA ILE A 699 -18.82 -16.71 11.57
C ILE A 699 -19.31 -17.78 10.59
N GLY A 700 -19.17 -17.51 9.29
CA GLY A 700 -19.37 -18.50 8.23
C GLY A 700 -18.07 -19.24 7.91
N HIS A 701 -18.09 -20.57 8.03
CA HIS A 701 -17.03 -21.47 7.58
C HIS A 701 -17.23 -21.89 6.11
N GLU A 702 -18.47 -21.84 5.62
CA GLU A 702 -18.86 -22.09 4.22
C GLU A 702 -19.73 -20.95 3.67
N HIS A 703 -19.81 -20.77 2.34
CA HIS A 703 -20.56 -19.66 1.72
C HIS A 703 -22.05 -19.69 2.09
N ASN A 704 -22.69 -20.87 2.10
CA ASN A 704 -24.09 -21.01 2.50
C ASN A 704 -24.34 -20.62 3.97
N GLU A 705 -23.41 -20.95 4.87
CA GLU A 705 -23.49 -20.58 6.29
C GLU A 705 -23.34 -19.06 6.45
N PHE A 706 -22.41 -18.43 5.71
CA PHE A 706 -22.26 -16.98 5.65
C PHE A 706 -23.54 -16.29 5.13
N ILE A 707 -24.18 -16.83 4.08
CA ILE A 707 -25.45 -16.32 3.54
C ILE A 707 -26.56 -16.44 4.60
N CYS A 708 -26.72 -17.60 5.25
CA CYS A 708 -27.71 -17.77 6.31
C CYS A 708 -27.47 -16.86 7.53
N HIS A 709 -26.22 -16.50 7.83
CA HIS A 709 -25.91 -15.48 8.83
C HIS A 709 -26.30 -14.07 8.38
N CYS A 710 -26.23 -13.75 7.09
CA CYS A 710 -26.77 -12.50 6.54
C CYS A 710 -28.31 -12.47 6.62
N GLU A 711 -28.99 -13.59 6.29
CA GLU A 711 -30.45 -13.72 6.47
C GLU A 711 -30.85 -13.48 7.93
N ALA A 712 -30.17 -14.14 8.88
CA ALA A 712 -30.41 -14.00 10.31
C ALA A 712 -30.14 -12.57 10.81
N ALA A 713 -29.09 -11.91 10.31
CA ALA A 713 -28.76 -10.52 10.65
C ALA A 713 -29.86 -9.53 10.19
N LEU A 714 -30.43 -9.74 9.00
CA LEU A 714 -31.55 -8.93 8.48
C LEU A 714 -32.89 -9.22 9.19
N ALA A 715 -33.02 -10.39 9.83
CA ALA A 715 -34.22 -10.82 10.54
C ALA A 715 -34.21 -10.55 12.05
N GLN A 716 -33.15 -9.95 12.61
CA GLN A 716 -33.01 -9.68 14.05
C GLN A 716 -34.19 -8.87 14.61
N THR A 717 -34.65 -9.23 15.81
CA THR A 717 -35.62 -8.38 16.54
C THR A 717 -34.94 -7.15 17.14
N PRO A 718 -35.69 -6.08 17.47
CA PRO A 718 -35.14 -4.91 18.17
C PRO A 718 -34.46 -5.25 19.50
N GLU A 719 -34.94 -6.28 20.21
CA GLU A 719 -34.34 -6.75 21.46
C GLU A 719 -32.99 -7.44 21.23
N GLU A 720 -32.88 -8.26 20.17
CA GLU A 720 -31.63 -8.90 19.77
C GLU A 720 -30.60 -7.87 19.29
N THR A 721 -31.05 -6.91 18.47
CA THR A 721 -30.22 -5.78 18.02
C THR A 721 -29.69 -4.98 19.22
N ALA A 722 -30.54 -4.69 20.20
CA ALA A 722 -30.15 -3.94 21.40
C ALA A 722 -29.17 -4.72 22.29
N ALA A 723 -29.34 -6.05 22.43
CA ALA A 723 -28.42 -6.91 23.18
C ALA A 723 -27.05 -7.01 22.49
N MET A 724 -27.04 -7.16 21.16
CA MET A 724 -25.83 -7.13 20.33
C MET A 724 -25.09 -5.79 20.49
N ALA A 725 -25.79 -4.66 20.31
CA ALA A 725 -25.21 -3.33 20.46
C ALA A 725 -24.60 -3.11 21.86
N ALA A 726 -25.26 -3.58 22.93
CA ALA A 726 -24.70 -3.52 24.28
C ALA A 726 -23.38 -4.30 24.41
N ALA A 727 -23.30 -5.52 23.86
CA ALA A 727 -22.06 -6.30 23.86
C ALA A 727 -20.95 -5.65 23.01
N MET A 728 -21.30 -5.05 21.87
CA MET A 728 -20.36 -4.31 21.02
C MET A 728 -19.76 -3.10 21.74
N ARG A 729 -20.58 -2.29 22.43
CA ARG A 729 -20.10 -1.17 23.26
C ARG A 729 -19.12 -1.62 24.34
N GLU A 730 -19.37 -2.76 25.00
CA GLU A 730 -18.43 -3.30 26.00
C GLU A 730 -17.05 -3.65 25.42
N VAL A 731 -16.98 -4.09 24.16
CA VAL A 731 -15.72 -4.39 23.47
C VAL A 731 -15.02 -3.09 23.05
N VAL A 732 -15.75 -2.17 22.40
CA VAL A 732 -15.23 -0.88 21.91
C VAL A 732 -14.68 -0.04 23.07
N ALA A 733 -15.37 0.02 24.21
CA ALA A 733 -14.94 0.79 25.39
C ALA A 733 -13.59 0.32 25.99
N ARG A 734 -13.12 -0.89 25.67
CA ARG A 734 -11.85 -1.45 26.18
C ARG A 734 -10.63 -1.11 25.31
N THR A 735 -10.83 -0.53 24.13
CA THR A 735 -9.74 -0.31 23.16
C THR A 735 -9.87 1.04 22.43
N SER A 736 -8.74 1.71 22.22
CA SER A 736 -8.67 2.92 21.41
C SER A 736 -7.26 3.11 20.86
N TRP A 737 -7.15 3.73 19.69
CA TRP A 737 -5.84 4.07 19.12
C TRP A 737 -5.02 4.98 20.04
N ASP A 738 -5.67 5.85 20.81
CA ASP A 738 -5.05 6.67 21.86
C ASP A 738 -4.39 5.83 22.95
N ALA A 739 -5.13 4.88 23.54
CA ALA A 739 -4.59 4.01 24.58
C ALA A 739 -3.47 3.10 24.05
N THR A 740 -3.55 2.68 22.78
CA THR A 740 -2.50 1.92 22.10
C THR A 740 -1.25 2.76 21.87
N ALA A 741 -1.36 3.97 21.32
CA ALA A 741 -0.23 4.88 21.13
C ALA A 741 0.43 5.27 22.47
N ASP A 742 -0.37 5.60 23.50
CA ASP A 742 0.13 5.94 24.83
C ASP A 742 0.85 4.75 25.51
N ARG A 743 0.45 3.50 25.24
CA ARG A 743 1.17 2.29 25.69
C ARG A 743 2.47 2.07 24.92
N MET A 744 2.47 2.25 23.60
CA MET A 744 3.68 2.13 22.78
C MET A 744 4.72 3.19 23.18
N HIS A 745 4.31 4.45 23.32
CA HIS A 745 5.16 5.54 23.82
C HIS A 745 5.80 5.20 25.18
N ARG A 746 5.03 4.67 26.15
CA ARG A 746 5.60 4.23 27.43
C ARG A 746 6.65 3.13 27.29
N LEU A 747 6.49 2.19 26.35
CA LEU A 747 7.52 1.16 26.09
C LEU A 747 8.76 1.74 25.42
N ILE A 748 8.58 2.68 24.50
CA ILE A 748 9.68 3.41 23.83
C ILE A 748 10.51 4.17 24.88
N ASP A 749 9.87 4.99 25.70
CA ASP A 749 10.54 5.78 26.75
C ASP A 749 11.18 4.94 27.86
N GLN A 750 10.66 3.74 28.12
CA GLN A 750 11.21 2.82 29.14
C GLN A 750 12.30 1.89 28.60
N THR A 751 12.45 1.77 27.27
CA THR A 751 13.48 0.90 26.68
C THR A 751 14.81 1.66 26.61
N PRO A 752 15.88 1.18 27.28
CA PRO A 752 17.17 1.85 27.24
C PRO A 752 17.79 1.75 25.83
N PRO A 753 18.51 2.79 25.35
CA PRO A 753 19.22 2.77 24.07
C PRO A 753 20.09 1.54 23.88
N GLY A 754 19.86 0.79 22.81
CA GLY A 754 20.49 -0.50 22.58
C GLY A 754 21.95 -0.40 22.14
N GLY A 755 22.88 -0.83 22.99
CA GLY A 755 24.32 -0.89 22.68
C GLY A 755 24.71 -1.81 21.49
N LYS A 756 23.75 -2.46 20.82
CA LYS A 756 23.95 -3.22 19.58
C LYS A 756 24.05 -2.30 18.35
N SER A 757 23.26 -1.23 18.28
CA SER A 757 23.21 -0.31 17.11
C SER A 757 24.52 0.48 16.93
N ALA A 758 25.11 0.94 18.04
CA ALA A 758 26.38 1.68 18.08
C ALA A 758 27.57 0.96 17.41
N ARG A 759 27.48 -0.35 17.18
CA ARG A 759 28.54 -1.13 16.49
C ARG A 759 28.52 -0.99 14.96
N LEU A 760 27.44 -0.52 14.36
CA LEU A 760 27.31 -0.37 12.90
C LEU A 760 27.86 0.98 12.41
N ALA A 761 27.72 2.06 13.18
CA ALA A 761 28.19 3.40 12.80
C ALA A 761 29.73 3.60 12.83
N GLY A 762 30.50 2.63 13.36
CA GLY A 762 31.88 2.86 13.80
C GLY A 762 33.03 2.22 12.99
N LYS A 763 32.78 1.53 11.86
CA LYS A 763 33.82 0.74 11.15
C LYS A 763 34.40 1.38 9.89
N GLY A 764 34.92 2.59 10.03
CA GLY A 764 35.78 3.26 9.05
C GLY A 764 37.28 3.18 9.36
N ALA A 765 37.84 1.98 9.61
CA ALA A 765 39.30 1.81 9.80
C ALA A 765 39.79 0.40 9.47
N ALA A 766 40.77 0.29 8.57
CA ALA A 766 41.41 -0.98 8.20
C ALA A 766 42.56 -1.35 9.17
N PRO A 767 42.63 -2.59 9.68
CA PRO A 767 43.77 -3.05 10.47
C PRO A 767 44.87 -3.63 9.57
N LYS A 768 46.04 -2.98 9.57
CA LYS A 768 47.32 -3.61 9.19
C LYS A 768 47.88 -4.37 10.38
N ALA A 769 48.19 -5.66 10.20
CA ALA A 769 49.16 -6.40 11.00
C ALA A 769 49.51 -7.69 10.24
N ALA A 770 50.69 -8.30 10.31
CA ALA A 770 52.06 -7.94 10.66
C ALA A 770 52.80 -9.28 10.60
N VAL A 771 53.94 -9.38 9.92
CA VAL A 771 54.61 -10.68 9.67
C VAL A 771 55.59 -11.01 10.81
N THR A 772 55.35 -12.12 11.51
CA THR A 772 56.34 -12.92 12.25
C THR A 772 55.90 -14.41 12.24
N GLY A 773 56.77 -15.42 12.27
CA GLY A 773 58.23 -15.39 12.19
C GLY A 773 58.96 -16.55 12.90
N ALA A 774 58.74 -17.81 12.50
CA ALA A 774 59.55 -19.01 12.84
C ALA A 774 59.64 -19.44 14.34
N ALA A 775 59.99 -20.68 14.73
CA ALA A 775 59.95 -22.03 14.12
C ALA A 775 60.26 -23.13 15.16
N SER A 776 59.78 -24.37 14.96
CA SER A 776 60.29 -25.62 15.57
C SER A 776 59.79 -26.80 14.72
N LYS A 777 60.59 -27.56 13.94
CA LYS A 777 61.55 -28.63 14.32
C LYS A 777 60.95 -29.74 15.21
N VAL A 778 61.09 -31.05 14.94
CA VAL A 778 61.60 -31.83 13.77
C VAL A 778 61.20 -33.33 13.91
N ASN A 779 60.72 -34.00 12.85
CA ASN A 779 60.72 -35.47 12.56
C ASN A 779 60.09 -36.53 13.53
N PRO A 780 59.94 -37.83 13.13
CA PRO A 780 59.87 -38.41 11.76
C PRO A 780 58.79 -39.52 11.53
N LEU A 781 58.54 -39.84 10.24
CA LEU A 781 58.18 -41.17 9.69
C LEU A 781 56.90 -41.93 10.16
N ARG A 782 55.80 -41.71 9.42
CA ARG A 782 55.18 -42.76 8.57
C ARG A 782 54.49 -42.07 7.39
N GLY A 783 54.57 -42.65 6.18
CA GLY A 783 54.05 -42.01 4.97
C GLY A 783 53.73 -42.99 3.85
N SER A 784 53.25 -42.42 2.74
CA SER A 784 52.60 -43.05 1.57
C SER A 784 51.18 -43.59 1.85
N ALA A 785 50.11 -43.18 1.14
CA ALA A 785 49.99 -42.17 0.09
C ALA A 785 49.15 -40.98 0.58
N SER A 786 49.60 -39.74 0.35
CA SER A 786 48.87 -38.53 0.74
C SER A 786 47.76 -38.22 -0.26
N GLY A 787 46.49 -38.43 0.14
CA GLY A 787 45.37 -37.78 -0.54
C GLY A 787 45.53 -36.25 -0.44
N GLN A 788 45.23 -35.53 -1.52
CA GLN A 788 45.07 -34.08 -1.40
C GLN A 788 43.69 -33.82 -0.79
N SER A 789 43.68 -33.27 0.42
CA SER A 789 42.45 -32.93 1.14
C SER A 789 42.00 -31.52 0.77
N PHE A 790 40.72 -31.37 0.43
CA PHE A 790 40.11 -30.09 0.05
C PHE A 790 38.88 -29.81 0.92
N ASN A 791 38.77 -28.59 1.44
CA ASN A 791 37.63 -28.19 2.27
C ASN A 791 36.28 -28.19 1.52
N SER A 792 36.29 -28.21 0.19
CA SER A 792 35.11 -28.45 -0.66
C SER A 792 35.56 -28.98 -2.02
N ILE A 793 34.88 -30.02 -2.53
CA ILE A 793 35.05 -30.50 -3.90
C ILE A 793 33.74 -30.25 -4.67
N VAL A 794 33.84 -29.76 -5.91
CA VAL A 794 32.73 -29.56 -6.83
C VAL A 794 32.89 -30.53 -8.01
N ILE A 795 31.93 -31.44 -8.21
CA ILE A 795 31.93 -32.36 -9.36
C ILE A 795 31.07 -31.78 -10.48
N GLY A 796 31.70 -31.58 -11.64
CA GLY A 796 31.14 -31.05 -12.87
C GLY A 796 31.44 -29.56 -13.07
N GLY A 797 31.96 -29.20 -14.24
CA GLY A 797 32.25 -27.84 -14.68
C GLY A 797 31.11 -27.20 -15.48
N GLY A 798 29.87 -27.62 -15.28
CA GLY A 798 28.69 -26.97 -15.89
C GLY A 798 28.33 -25.63 -15.22
N PRO A 799 27.27 -24.94 -15.68
CA PRO A 799 26.84 -23.64 -15.14
C PRO A 799 26.72 -23.59 -13.60
N THR A 800 26.16 -24.65 -13.01
CA THR A 800 26.02 -24.79 -11.56
C THR A 800 27.37 -24.99 -10.85
N GLY A 801 28.25 -25.84 -11.39
CA GLY A 801 29.54 -26.13 -10.77
C GLY A 801 30.50 -24.96 -10.85
N LEU A 802 30.54 -24.27 -12.00
CA LEU A 802 31.29 -23.02 -12.18
C LEU A 802 30.81 -21.94 -11.20
N SER A 803 29.49 -21.77 -11.06
CA SER A 803 28.92 -20.85 -10.06
C SER A 803 29.30 -21.28 -8.63
N ALA A 804 29.21 -22.56 -8.28
CA ALA A 804 29.59 -23.04 -6.95
C ALA A 804 31.08 -22.75 -6.64
N ALA A 805 31.99 -23.13 -7.54
CA ALA A 805 33.43 -22.92 -7.37
C ALA A 805 33.83 -21.44 -7.33
N TYR A 806 33.11 -20.57 -8.05
CA TYR A 806 33.28 -19.11 -7.98
C TYR A 806 32.92 -18.56 -6.58
N HIS A 807 31.83 -19.04 -5.98
CA HIS A 807 31.34 -18.57 -4.68
C HIS A 807 32.09 -19.15 -3.46
N VAL A 808 32.51 -20.43 -3.48
CA VAL A 808 33.12 -21.10 -2.30
C VAL A 808 34.47 -20.49 -1.88
N GLY A 809 35.19 -19.83 -2.79
CA GLY A 809 36.47 -19.17 -2.50
C GLY A 809 37.70 -20.06 -2.70
N ALA A 810 38.88 -19.64 -2.22
CA ALA A 810 40.16 -20.22 -2.63
C ALA A 810 40.37 -21.71 -2.29
N ASP A 811 39.67 -22.20 -1.29
CA ASP A 811 39.89 -23.52 -0.68
C ASP A 811 38.87 -24.56 -1.23
N ASN A 812 38.79 -24.64 -2.56
CA ASN A 812 37.94 -25.59 -3.29
C ASN A 812 38.64 -26.20 -4.51
N LEU A 813 38.18 -27.39 -4.91
CA LEU A 813 38.59 -28.11 -6.13
C LEU A 813 37.37 -28.35 -7.01
N LEU A 814 37.36 -27.85 -8.24
CA LEU A 814 36.40 -28.22 -9.28
C LEU A 814 36.99 -29.30 -10.17
N LEU A 815 36.26 -30.40 -10.35
CA LEU A 815 36.60 -31.54 -11.19
C LEU A 815 35.67 -31.58 -12.41
N GLU A 816 36.22 -31.51 -13.63
CA GLU A 816 35.50 -31.64 -14.89
C GLU A 816 36.15 -32.73 -15.75
N ARG A 817 35.35 -33.69 -16.24
CA ARG A 817 35.83 -34.83 -17.04
C ARG A 817 36.20 -34.44 -18.47
N ASN A 818 35.64 -33.36 -18.98
CA ASN A 818 35.90 -32.86 -20.33
C ASN A 818 37.18 -32.00 -20.36
N GLU A 819 37.70 -31.77 -21.57
CA GLU A 819 38.81 -30.83 -21.84
C GLU A 819 38.43 -29.35 -21.65
N THR A 820 37.13 -29.05 -21.60
CA THR A 820 36.56 -27.69 -21.49
C THR A 820 35.41 -27.66 -20.49
N VAL A 821 35.28 -26.55 -19.77
CA VAL A 821 34.13 -26.28 -18.89
C VAL A 821 32.88 -25.91 -19.69
N GLY A 822 31.72 -25.96 -19.05
CA GLY A 822 30.42 -25.54 -19.60
C GLY A 822 29.36 -26.65 -19.62
N GLY A 823 29.76 -27.92 -19.46
CA GLY A 823 28.83 -29.05 -19.47
C GLY A 823 28.07 -29.18 -20.79
N TRP A 824 26.76 -28.94 -20.76
CA TRP A 824 25.90 -28.86 -21.96
C TRP A 824 25.72 -27.45 -22.51
N CYS A 825 26.19 -26.42 -21.81
CA CYS A 825 26.23 -25.03 -22.29
C CYS A 825 27.55 -24.72 -23.02
N ARG A 826 28.16 -25.75 -23.65
CA ARG A 826 29.36 -25.62 -24.47
C ARG A 826 29.01 -25.31 -25.92
N SER A 827 30.02 -24.85 -26.66
CA SER A 827 29.92 -24.50 -28.08
C SER A 827 31.09 -25.10 -28.86
N ILE A 828 30.85 -25.37 -30.14
CA ILE A 828 31.77 -25.95 -31.12
C ILE A 828 31.90 -24.94 -32.27
N GLU A 829 33.12 -24.73 -32.77
CA GLU A 829 33.37 -23.91 -33.95
C GLU A 829 33.83 -24.79 -35.12
N GLU A 830 33.13 -24.72 -36.26
CA GLU A 830 33.45 -25.49 -37.47
C GLU A 830 33.13 -24.70 -38.74
N GLY A 831 34.06 -24.65 -39.70
CA GLY A 831 33.86 -23.97 -40.99
C GLY A 831 33.53 -22.48 -40.91
N GLY A 832 33.84 -21.81 -39.79
CA GLY A 832 33.47 -20.42 -39.52
C GLY A 832 32.09 -20.23 -38.88
N PHE A 833 31.38 -21.31 -38.55
CA PHE A 833 30.14 -21.29 -37.78
C PHE A 833 30.39 -21.65 -36.32
N THR A 834 29.64 -21.04 -35.40
CA THR A 834 29.58 -21.44 -33.99
C THR A 834 28.25 -22.13 -33.71
N PHE A 835 28.31 -23.35 -33.15
CA PHE A 835 27.16 -24.15 -32.76
C PHE A 835 27.19 -24.49 -31.26
N ASP A 836 26.13 -24.23 -30.52
CA ASP A 836 25.97 -24.69 -29.14
C ASP A 836 25.61 -26.18 -29.14
N HIS A 837 25.92 -26.88 -28.04
CA HIS A 837 25.55 -28.28 -27.88
C HIS A 837 24.02 -28.51 -27.90
N ALA A 838 23.22 -27.49 -27.60
CA ALA A 838 21.78 -27.37 -27.83
C ALA A 838 21.38 -25.88 -27.81
N GLY A 839 20.14 -25.52 -28.13
CA GLY A 839 19.69 -24.13 -28.11
C GLY A 839 19.64 -23.51 -26.71
N HIS A 840 20.53 -22.55 -26.43
CA HIS A 840 20.63 -21.80 -25.16
C HIS A 840 20.38 -20.30 -25.34
N ILE A 841 19.83 -19.66 -24.30
CA ILE A 841 19.63 -18.21 -24.23
C ILE A 841 19.97 -17.70 -22.82
N MET A 842 20.43 -16.45 -22.73
CA MET A 842 20.51 -15.71 -21.47
C MET A 842 19.14 -15.09 -21.20
N PHE A 843 18.48 -15.56 -20.16
CA PHE A 843 17.17 -15.07 -19.74
C PHE A 843 17.10 -15.13 -18.24
N SER A 844 16.85 -14.00 -17.58
CA SER A 844 16.51 -13.96 -16.17
C SER A 844 15.91 -12.61 -15.79
N ASN A 845 15.03 -12.62 -14.79
CA ASN A 845 14.58 -11.43 -14.06
C ASN A 845 15.23 -11.35 -12.66
N ASP A 846 16.27 -12.14 -12.41
CA ASP A 846 17.05 -12.11 -11.18
C ASP A 846 18.21 -11.09 -11.31
N PRO A 847 18.23 -9.99 -10.53
CA PRO A 847 19.25 -8.96 -10.66
C PRO A 847 20.68 -9.47 -10.48
N TYR A 848 20.89 -10.44 -9.59
CA TYR A 848 22.20 -11.06 -9.38
C TYR A 848 22.65 -11.86 -10.62
N VAL A 849 21.73 -12.53 -11.32
CA VAL A 849 22.08 -13.23 -12.57
C VAL A 849 22.36 -12.24 -13.72
N LEU A 850 21.66 -11.10 -13.76
CA LEU A 850 21.94 -10.04 -14.74
C LEU A 850 23.32 -9.41 -14.50
N GLU A 851 23.64 -9.02 -13.26
CA GLU A 851 24.98 -8.55 -12.87
C GLU A 851 26.06 -9.60 -13.19
N LEU A 852 25.73 -10.89 -13.00
CA LEU A 852 26.64 -11.99 -13.34
C LEU A 852 26.87 -12.10 -14.86
N TYR A 853 25.86 -11.89 -15.72
CA TYR A 853 26.08 -11.81 -17.17
C TYR A 853 27.01 -10.64 -17.52
N ASP A 854 26.78 -9.45 -16.96
CA ASP A 854 27.64 -8.28 -17.16
C ASP A 854 29.09 -8.55 -16.73
N LYS A 855 29.28 -9.21 -15.57
CA LYS A 855 30.60 -9.54 -15.04
C LYS A 855 31.35 -10.59 -15.84
N LEU A 856 30.65 -11.56 -16.42
CA LEU A 856 31.25 -12.69 -17.16
C LEU A 856 31.51 -12.37 -18.63
N LEU A 857 30.71 -11.49 -19.25
CA LEU A 857 30.78 -11.19 -20.68
C LEU A 857 31.17 -9.74 -20.99
N GLY A 858 30.88 -8.77 -20.12
CA GLY A 858 31.07 -7.35 -20.39
C GLY A 858 30.39 -6.93 -21.69
N ASP A 859 31.16 -6.32 -22.60
CA ASP A 859 30.72 -5.89 -23.93
C ASP A 859 30.37 -7.05 -24.89
N ASN A 860 30.70 -8.30 -24.56
CA ASN A 860 30.41 -9.48 -25.39
C ASN A 860 28.93 -9.92 -25.29
N GLN A 861 28.01 -9.03 -24.96
CA GLN A 861 26.57 -9.31 -24.86
C GLN A 861 25.79 -8.76 -26.04
N HIS A 862 24.94 -9.61 -26.62
CA HIS A 862 23.91 -9.24 -27.59
C HIS A 862 22.55 -9.46 -26.96
N TRP A 863 21.68 -8.45 -26.96
CA TRP A 863 20.33 -8.57 -26.40
C TRP A 863 19.28 -8.13 -27.40
N GLN A 864 18.22 -8.91 -27.57
CA GLN A 864 17.25 -8.70 -28.64
C GLN A 864 15.85 -9.24 -28.30
N MET A 865 14.87 -8.86 -29.12
CA MET A 865 13.48 -9.28 -28.94
C MET A 865 13.26 -10.70 -29.46
N ARG A 866 12.50 -11.48 -28.69
CA ARG A 866 12.23 -12.90 -28.92
C ARG A 866 11.31 -13.10 -30.12
N GLU A 867 11.80 -13.85 -31.10
CA GLU A 867 11.03 -14.31 -32.25
C GLU A 867 10.95 -15.85 -32.23
N ALA A 868 9.99 -16.35 -31.45
CA ALA A 868 9.71 -17.78 -31.27
C ALA A 868 8.43 -18.16 -32.00
N TRP A 869 8.47 -19.26 -32.77
CA TRP A 869 7.41 -19.63 -33.71
C TRP A 869 7.09 -21.13 -33.65
N VAL A 870 5.93 -21.50 -34.20
CA VAL A 870 5.48 -22.88 -34.40
C VAL A 870 5.22 -23.07 -35.89
N HIS A 871 5.70 -24.17 -36.46
CA HIS A 871 5.39 -24.57 -37.84
C HIS A 871 4.41 -25.76 -37.83
N SER A 872 3.19 -25.53 -38.30
CA SER A 872 2.14 -26.54 -38.38
C SER A 872 1.28 -26.29 -39.61
N LYS A 873 0.85 -27.34 -40.32
CA LYS A 873 0.01 -27.25 -41.53
C LYS A 873 0.62 -26.42 -42.67
N GLY A 874 1.94 -26.35 -42.75
CA GLY A 874 2.66 -25.58 -43.76
C GLY A 874 2.68 -24.06 -43.53
N VAL A 875 2.28 -23.58 -42.35
CA VAL A 875 2.32 -22.17 -41.97
C VAL A 875 3.11 -21.95 -40.67
N TYR A 876 3.59 -20.72 -40.49
CA TYR A 876 4.27 -20.27 -39.28
C TYR A 876 3.33 -19.42 -38.43
N THR A 877 3.07 -19.83 -37.19
CA THR A 877 2.39 -19.01 -36.17
C THR A 877 3.32 -18.62 -35.03
N ARG A 878 3.05 -17.52 -34.34
CA ARG A 878 3.85 -17.08 -33.18
C ARG A 878 3.68 -18.05 -32.02
N TYR A 879 4.69 -18.16 -31.15
CA TYR A 879 4.53 -18.83 -29.85
C TYR A 879 3.98 -17.84 -28.81
N PRO A 880 2.99 -18.21 -27.98
CA PRO A 880 2.40 -19.55 -27.81
C PRO A 880 1.33 -19.92 -28.84
N PHE A 881 1.33 -21.17 -29.32
CA PHE A 881 0.38 -21.68 -30.32
C PHE A 881 -1.08 -21.44 -29.91
N GLN A 882 -1.40 -21.75 -28.66
CA GLN A 882 -2.74 -21.67 -28.10
C GLN A 882 -3.36 -20.27 -28.23
N GLY A 883 -2.57 -19.20 -28.07
CA GLY A 883 -3.02 -17.81 -28.22
C GLY A 883 -2.71 -17.19 -29.59
N ALA A 884 -2.29 -17.98 -30.59
CA ALA A 884 -1.78 -17.48 -31.87
C ALA A 884 -2.23 -18.37 -33.05
N LEU A 885 -3.53 -18.58 -33.17
CA LEU A 885 -4.13 -19.44 -34.20
C LEU A 885 -4.24 -18.78 -35.59
N TYR A 886 -4.10 -17.45 -35.67
CA TYR A 886 -4.22 -16.68 -36.91
C TYR A 886 -3.27 -17.18 -38.01
N GLY A 887 -3.84 -17.47 -39.19
CA GLY A 887 -3.12 -17.98 -40.36
C GLY A 887 -3.11 -19.50 -40.50
N LEU A 888 -3.57 -20.27 -39.50
CA LEU A 888 -3.85 -21.70 -39.65
C LEU A 888 -5.04 -21.96 -40.61
N PRO A 889 -5.18 -23.18 -41.17
CA PRO A 889 -6.36 -23.54 -41.94
C PRO A 889 -7.66 -23.33 -41.14
N PRO A 890 -8.75 -22.80 -41.74
CA PRO A 890 -9.98 -22.46 -41.02
C PRO A 890 -10.57 -23.61 -40.20
N ASP A 891 -10.55 -24.84 -40.72
CA ASP A 891 -11.03 -26.02 -39.99
C ASP A 891 -10.19 -26.34 -38.74
N VAL A 892 -8.88 -26.08 -38.79
CA VAL A 892 -7.97 -26.25 -37.64
C VAL A 892 -8.22 -25.18 -36.59
N ILE A 893 -8.42 -23.92 -37.00
CA ILE A 893 -8.82 -22.83 -36.10
C ILE A 893 -10.15 -23.17 -35.43
N LYS A 894 -11.15 -23.60 -36.21
CA LYS A 894 -12.46 -24.03 -35.71
C LYS A 894 -12.35 -25.16 -34.69
N GLU A 895 -11.60 -26.23 -35.00
CA GLU A 895 -11.38 -27.32 -34.04
C GLU A 895 -10.70 -26.85 -32.75
N CYS A 896 -9.73 -25.92 -32.83
CA CYS A 896 -9.05 -25.35 -31.66
C CYS A 896 -10.01 -24.54 -30.78
N ILE A 897 -10.79 -23.61 -31.36
CA ILE A 897 -11.74 -22.78 -30.62
C ILE A 897 -12.88 -23.63 -30.04
N VAL A 898 -13.50 -24.51 -30.84
CA VAL A 898 -14.58 -25.39 -30.37
C VAL A 898 -14.07 -26.32 -29.26
N GLY A 899 -12.88 -26.92 -29.42
CA GLY A 899 -12.28 -27.75 -28.38
C GLY A 899 -12.01 -26.98 -27.08
N ALA A 900 -11.57 -25.72 -27.18
CA ALA A 900 -11.34 -24.85 -26.03
C ALA A 900 -12.65 -24.39 -25.36
N ILE A 901 -13.76 -24.26 -26.10
CA ILE A 901 -15.14 -24.04 -25.58
C ILE A 901 -15.69 -25.31 -24.91
N GLU A 902 -15.52 -26.48 -25.53
CA GLU A 902 -15.97 -27.77 -24.99
C GLU A 902 -15.32 -28.09 -23.64
N ALA A 903 -13.99 -27.94 -23.53
CA ALA A 903 -13.26 -28.14 -22.28
C ALA A 903 -13.65 -27.13 -21.17
N ARG A 904 -14.47 -26.13 -21.51
CA ARG A 904 -14.87 -25.01 -20.69
C ARG A 904 -16.25 -25.13 -20.08
N TYR A 905 -17.18 -25.51 -20.94
CA TYR A 905 -18.63 -25.42 -20.73
C TYR A 905 -19.33 -26.76 -21.02
N GLY A 906 -18.63 -27.74 -21.58
CA GLY A 906 -19.18 -29.01 -22.03
C GLY A 906 -19.36 -30.03 -20.91
N ASP A 907 -20.39 -29.84 -20.09
CA ASP A 907 -21.02 -30.89 -19.28
C ASP A 907 -22.52 -30.59 -19.10
N GLY A 908 -23.23 -30.47 -20.23
CA GLY A 908 -24.66 -30.21 -20.29
C GLY A 908 -25.27 -30.73 -21.58
N ASP A 909 -25.93 -31.90 -21.50
CA ASP A 909 -26.57 -32.57 -22.63
C ASP A 909 -28.09 -32.34 -22.67
N GLU A 910 -28.63 -32.41 -23.89
CA GLU A 910 -30.05 -32.35 -24.31
C GLU A 910 -30.82 -31.01 -24.25
N ALA A 911 -31.39 -30.66 -25.40
CA ALA A 911 -32.29 -29.52 -25.64
C ALA A 911 -33.59 -29.99 -26.32
N PRO A 912 -34.68 -29.21 -26.24
CA PRO A 912 -35.65 -29.22 -27.34
C PRO A 912 -36.22 -27.84 -27.77
N SER A 913 -36.11 -27.61 -29.09
CA SER A 913 -37.00 -26.89 -30.04
C SER A 913 -37.82 -25.64 -29.63
N CYS A 914 -37.64 -24.58 -30.44
CA CYS A 914 -38.43 -23.34 -30.45
C CYS A 914 -39.82 -23.46 -31.12
N SER A 915 -40.70 -22.48 -30.82
CA SER A 915 -41.67 -21.94 -31.78
C SER A 915 -41.76 -20.42 -31.64
N SER A 916 -41.86 -19.70 -32.75
CA SER A 916 -41.55 -18.26 -32.89
C SER A 916 -42.76 -17.38 -33.24
N ALA A 917 -42.72 -16.10 -32.83
CA ALA A 917 -43.38 -14.98 -33.53
C ALA A 917 -42.68 -13.63 -33.21
N GLU A 918 -41.96 -13.09 -34.21
CA GLU A 918 -42.06 -11.72 -34.79
C GLU A 918 -42.21 -10.51 -33.83
N VAL A 919 -41.30 -9.53 -33.67
CA VAL A 919 -40.28 -8.80 -34.50
C VAL A 919 -40.77 -7.50 -35.17
N GLU A 920 -40.24 -6.37 -34.69
CA GLU A 920 -39.96 -5.05 -35.33
C GLU A 920 -39.18 -4.24 -34.27
N ASP A 921 -37.84 -4.20 -34.20
CA ASP A 921 -36.81 -3.61 -35.07
C ASP A 921 -36.95 -2.10 -35.39
N CYS A 922 -36.07 -1.30 -34.76
CA CYS A 922 -35.30 -0.28 -35.47
C CYS A 922 -33.96 0.00 -34.73
N CYS A 923 -33.00 -0.89 -34.95
CA CYS A 923 -31.54 -0.63 -35.07
C CYS A 923 -30.85 0.41 -34.15
N ALA A 924 -29.86 -0.02 -33.35
CA ALA A 924 -28.43 0.23 -33.65
C ALA A 924 -27.47 -0.25 -32.53
N ASP A 925 -27.50 -1.54 -32.21
CA ASP A 925 -26.65 -2.20 -31.22
C ASP A 925 -26.01 -3.50 -31.74
N GLY A 926 -24.83 -3.84 -31.19
CA GLY A 926 -23.98 -4.96 -31.62
C GLY A 926 -22.49 -4.63 -31.35
N SER A 927 -21.85 -5.02 -30.24
CA SER A 927 -21.64 -6.37 -29.70
C SER A 927 -20.68 -7.23 -30.58
N ALA A 928 -19.92 -8.21 -30.08
CA ALA A 928 -19.82 -8.78 -28.74
C ALA A 928 -18.42 -9.37 -28.45
N ASP A 929 -18.16 -9.57 -27.16
CA ASP A 929 -17.59 -10.75 -26.46
C ASP A 929 -16.92 -11.92 -27.22
N ALA A 930 -16.00 -12.61 -26.51
CA ALA A 930 -16.19 -14.02 -26.14
C ALA A 930 -15.30 -14.49 -24.94
N ALA A 931 -15.88 -15.31 -24.04
CA ALA A 931 -15.33 -16.05 -22.87
C ALA A 931 -13.80 -16.42 -22.86
N ARG A 932 -13.00 -16.54 -21.76
CA ARG A 932 -13.15 -17.07 -20.35
C ARG A 932 -13.06 -18.64 -20.23
N ALA A 933 -12.12 -19.30 -19.46
CA ALA A 933 -11.94 -20.80 -19.38
C ALA A 933 -11.93 -21.61 -18.01
N SER A 934 -12.37 -22.91 -17.99
CA SER A 934 -13.02 -23.88 -16.99
C SER A 934 -12.54 -23.97 -15.49
N ALA A 935 -13.05 -24.77 -14.51
CA ALA A 935 -14.29 -25.53 -14.17
C ALA A 935 -14.15 -26.06 -12.69
N SER A 936 -15.18 -26.67 -12.09
CA SER A 936 -15.13 -27.22 -10.70
C SER A 936 -14.98 -28.76 -10.63
N ALA A 937 -14.38 -29.28 -9.53
CA ALA A 937 -14.84 -30.44 -8.74
C ALA A 937 -13.71 -31.28 -8.07
N ARG A 938 -14.00 -31.73 -6.83
CA ARG A 938 -13.51 -32.96 -6.15
C ARG A 938 -12.00 -33.14 -5.89
N ALA A 939 -11.66 -33.34 -4.63
CA ALA A 939 -10.38 -33.94 -4.23
C ALA A 939 -10.32 -35.44 -4.58
N ALA A 940 -9.70 -35.79 -5.71
CA ALA A 940 -9.17 -37.13 -5.97
C ALA A 940 -8.09 -37.12 -7.08
N GLN A 941 -6.98 -37.83 -6.79
CA GLN A 941 -5.94 -38.27 -7.73
C GLN A 941 -5.02 -37.20 -8.35
N THR A 942 -3.77 -37.63 -8.57
CA THR A 942 -2.76 -36.94 -9.36
C THR A 942 -3.23 -36.79 -10.81
N GLU A 943 -3.52 -35.56 -11.23
CA GLU A 943 -3.76 -35.28 -12.65
C GLU A 943 -2.50 -35.54 -13.46
N SER A 944 -2.65 -36.20 -14.61
CA SER A 944 -1.55 -36.34 -15.55
C SER A 944 -1.41 -35.09 -16.44
N PHE A 945 -0.25 -34.93 -17.06
CA PHE A 945 -0.03 -33.87 -18.03
C PHE A 945 -0.93 -34.03 -19.27
N GLU A 946 -1.33 -35.25 -19.60
CA GLU A 946 -2.30 -35.52 -20.66
C GLU A 946 -3.71 -35.02 -20.29
N ASP A 947 -4.17 -35.30 -19.07
CA ASP A 947 -5.44 -34.78 -18.56
C ASP A 947 -5.44 -33.26 -18.50
N PHE A 948 -4.34 -32.65 -18.02
CA PHE A 948 -4.16 -31.21 -18.00
C PHE A 948 -4.28 -30.59 -19.40
N ILE A 949 -3.62 -31.18 -20.41
CA ILE A 949 -3.70 -30.71 -21.81
C ILE A 949 -5.16 -30.70 -22.29
N TYR A 950 -5.91 -31.76 -22.02
CA TYR A 950 -7.31 -31.86 -22.45
C TYR A 950 -8.26 -30.94 -21.66
N LYS A 951 -8.07 -30.80 -20.34
CA LYS A 951 -8.89 -29.93 -19.48
C LYS A 951 -8.66 -28.44 -19.73
N VAL A 952 -7.42 -28.04 -20.00
CA VAL A 952 -7.03 -26.61 -20.02
C VAL A 952 -6.98 -26.04 -21.44
N TRP A 953 -6.58 -26.82 -22.46
CA TRP A 953 -6.51 -26.34 -23.85
C TRP A 953 -7.53 -27.01 -24.79
N GLY A 954 -8.21 -28.06 -24.33
CA GLY A 954 -9.27 -28.71 -25.08
C GLY A 954 -8.79 -29.54 -26.28
N LYS A 955 -9.72 -30.34 -26.83
CA LYS A 955 -9.42 -31.41 -27.80
C LYS A 955 -8.72 -30.90 -29.07
N GLY A 956 -9.03 -29.69 -29.54
CA GLY A 956 -8.44 -29.12 -30.75
C GLY A 956 -6.97 -28.74 -30.59
N ILE A 957 -6.64 -27.89 -29.60
CA ILE A 957 -5.25 -27.49 -29.33
C ILE A 957 -4.42 -28.71 -28.89
N ALA A 958 -5.04 -29.62 -28.12
CA ALA A 958 -4.46 -30.93 -27.80
C ALA A 958 -4.07 -31.69 -29.07
N ARG A 959 -4.99 -31.86 -30.03
CA ARG A 959 -4.78 -32.60 -31.29
C ARG A 959 -3.73 -31.97 -32.21
N HIS A 960 -3.76 -30.64 -32.39
CA HIS A 960 -2.96 -29.97 -33.43
C HIS A 960 -1.59 -29.48 -32.98
N PHE A 961 -1.36 -29.35 -31.66
CA PHE A 961 -0.06 -28.94 -31.13
C PHE A 961 0.34 -29.68 -29.86
N ALA A 962 -0.44 -29.57 -28.78
CA ALA A 962 0.08 -29.88 -27.45
C ALA A 962 0.41 -31.37 -27.25
N ILE A 963 -0.46 -32.30 -27.65
CA ILE A 963 -0.19 -33.75 -27.58
C ILE A 963 0.93 -34.17 -28.56
N PRO A 964 0.88 -33.88 -29.88
CA PRO A 964 1.91 -34.35 -30.80
C PRO A 964 3.30 -33.76 -30.48
N TYR A 965 3.39 -32.47 -30.14
CA TYR A 965 4.65 -31.85 -29.73
C TYR A 965 5.23 -32.49 -28.46
N ASN A 966 4.42 -32.61 -27.39
CA ASN A 966 4.92 -33.14 -26.13
C ASN A 966 5.24 -34.64 -26.20
N ARG A 967 4.46 -35.47 -26.92
CA ARG A 967 4.84 -36.88 -27.16
C ARG A 967 6.16 -36.98 -27.93
N LYS A 968 6.40 -36.09 -28.89
CA LYS A 968 7.63 -36.05 -29.70
C LYS A 968 8.86 -35.60 -28.90
N LEU A 969 8.69 -34.61 -28.02
CA LEU A 969 9.71 -34.05 -27.11
C LEU A 969 10.02 -34.99 -25.94
N TRP A 970 9.00 -35.41 -25.19
CA TRP A 970 9.17 -36.16 -23.95
C TRP A 970 9.31 -37.65 -24.16
N THR A 971 8.84 -38.22 -25.28
CA THR A 971 9.02 -39.63 -25.64
C THR A 971 8.44 -40.68 -24.67
N VAL A 972 7.79 -40.24 -23.60
CA VAL A 972 7.05 -41.05 -22.62
C VAL A 972 5.55 -40.76 -22.75
N PRO A 973 4.65 -41.66 -22.30
CA PRO A 973 3.22 -41.36 -22.22
C PRO A 973 2.98 -40.13 -21.35
N LEU A 974 2.21 -39.16 -21.85
CA LEU A 974 1.95 -37.92 -21.12
C LEU A 974 1.04 -38.19 -19.90
N GLY A 975 0.23 -39.25 -19.97
CA GLY A 975 -0.49 -39.85 -18.85
C GLY A 975 0.37 -40.34 -17.67
N GLU A 976 1.68 -40.52 -17.83
CA GLU A 976 2.60 -40.89 -16.74
C GLU A 976 3.34 -39.68 -16.12
N MET A 977 3.19 -38.49 -16.72
CA MET A 977 3.83 -37.25 -16.25
C MET A 977 2.91 -36.48 -15.31
N GLU A 978 3.44 -35.97 -14.21
CA GLU A 978 2.74 -35.04 -13.31
C GLU A 978 2.80 -33.58 -13.82
N THR A 979 2.07 -32.69 -13.16
CA THR A 979 1.86 -31.29 -13.57
C THR A 979 2.70 -30.25 -12.81
N SER A 980 3.41 -30.61 -11.73
CA SER A 980 4.10 -29.62 -10.86
C SER A 980 5.18 -28.78 -11.57
N TRP A 981 5.79 -29.31 -12.64
CA TRP A 981 6.82 -28.62 -13.42
C TRP A 981 6.29 -27.54 -14.37
N LEU A 982 4.97 -27.43 -14.56
CA LEU A 982 4.32 -26.51 -15.49
C LEU A 982 4.30 -25.05 -15.02
N GLY A 983 4.41 -24.81 -13.71
CA GLY A 983 4.25 -23.51 -13.07
C GLY A 983 5.08 -22.40 -13.73
N GLY A 984 4.40 -21.46 -14.39
CA GLY A 984 5.01 -20.31 -15.08
C GLY A 984 5.75 -20.63 -16.39
N ARG A 985 5.68 -21.87 -16.91
CA ARG A 985 6.47 -22.30 -18.08
C ARG A 985 5.66 -22.52 -19.35
N VAL A 986 4.39 -22.91 -19.22
CA VAL A 986 3.47 -22.96 -20.37
C VAL A 986 2.47 -21.82 -20.27
N PRO A 987 2.35 -20.95 -21.29
CA PRO A 987 1.37 -19.88 -21.27
C PRO A 987 -0.06 -20.42 -21.24
N LEU A 988 -0.90 -19.83 -20.40
CA LEU A 988 -2.31 -20.16 -20.26
C LEU A 988 -3.14 -18.96 -20.70
N PRO A 989 -3.29 -18.74 -22.03
CA PRO A 989 -4.20 -17.71 -22.50
C PRO A 989 -5.63 -18.10 -22.15
N ASP A 990 -6.46 -17.12 -21.81
CA ASP A 990 -7.89 -17.36 -21.69
C ASP A 990 -8.55 -17.55 -23.07
N LEU A 991 -9.79 -18.02 -23.09
CA LEU A 991 -10.49 -18.28 -24.35
C LEU A 991 -10.75 -17.01 -25.19
N SER A 992 -10.73 -15.80 -24.59
CA SER A 992 -10.85 -14.52 -25.31
C SER A 992 -9.56 -14.24 -26.04
N GLU A 993 -8.42 -14.44 -25.39
CA GLU A 993 -7.09 -14.37 -26.02
C GLU A 993 -6.90 -15.44 -27.11
N ILE A 994 -7.46 -16.65 -26.93
CA ILE A 994 -7.47 -17.72 -27.97
C ILE A 994 -8.30 -17.28 -29.19
N ILE A 995 -9.48 -16.69 -28.99
CA ILE A 995 -10.37 -16.22 -30.06
C ILE A 995 -9.78 -14.99 -30.75
N GLU A 996 -9.28 -14.01 -29.99
CA GLU A 996 -8.60 -12.84 -30.53
C GLU A 996 -7.37 -13.23 -31.36
N GLY A 997 -6.54 -14.12 -30.81
CA GLY A 997 -5.36 -14.68 -31.46
C GLY A 997 -5.66 -15.56 -32.68
N ALA A 998 -6.93 -15.92 -32.92
CA ALA A 998 -7.41 -16.52 -34.16
C ALA A 998 -7.88 -15.48 -35.19
N LEU A 999 -8.44 -14.36 -34.72
CA LEU A 999 -8.99 -13.28 -35.56
C LEU A 999 -7.93 -12.31 -36.08
N ARG A 1000 -6.86 -12.06 -35.32
CA ARG A 1000 -5.77 -11.14 -35.70
C ARG A 1000 -4.37 -11.68 -35.37
N PRO A 1001 -3.31 -11.24 -36.08
CA PRO A 1001 -1.95 -11.56 -35.72
C PRO A 1001 -1.62 -11.07 -34.30
N VAL A 1002 -1.09 -11.95 -33.46
CA VAL A 1002 -0.60 -11.59 -32.12
C VAL A 1002 0.56 -10.59 -32.24
N PRO A 1003 0.56 -9.48 -31.48
CA PRO A 1003 1.66 -8.54 -31.48
C PRO A 1003 2.98 -9.17 -31.03
N ARG A 1004 4.10 -8.48 -31.29
CA ARG A 1004 5.37 -8.86 -30.65
C ARG A 1004 5.21 -8.77 -29.13
N PRO A 1005 5.76 -9.72 -28.35
CA PRO A 1005 5.71 -9.62 -26.89
C PRO A 1005 6.32 -8.28 -26.43
N MET A 1006 5.75 -7.68 -25.39
CA MET A 1006 6.25 -6.45 -24.77
C MET A 1006 6.59 -6.69 -23.29
N GLY A 1007 7.52 -5.90 -22.74
CA GLY A 1007 8.04 -6.08 -21.38
C GLY A 1007 9.30 -6.95 -21.28
N PRO A 1008 9.89 -7.14 -20.07
CA PRO A 1008 11.19 -7.81 -19.91
C PRO A 1008 11.20 -9.26 -20.40
N ASN A 1009 10.08 -9.99 -20.27
CA ASN A 1009 9.93 -11.36 -20.76
C ASN A 1009 9.94 -11.49 -22.30
N ALA A 1010 9.92 -10.36 -23.03
CA ALA A 1010 10.02 -10.30 -24.48
C ALA A 1010 11.45 -10.32 -25.01
N ARG A 1011 12.45 -10.04 -24.15
CA ARG A 1011 13.85 -9.86 -24.53
C ARG A 1011 14.69 -11.04 -24.03
N PHE A 1012 15.67 -11.45 -24.81
CA PHE A 1012 16.69 -12.42 -24.38
C PHE A 1012 18.08 -11.95 -24.78
N GLY A 1013 19.09 -12.44 -24.07
CA GLY A 1013 20.50 -12.17 -24.32
C GLY A 1013 21.20 -13.41 -24.90
N TYR A 1014 22.31 -13.18 -25.58
CA TYR A 1014 23.20 -14.21 -26.09
C TYR A 1014 24.63 -13.62 -26.23
N PRO A 1015 25.72 -14.38 -26.07
CA PRO A 1015 27.07 -13.84 -26.26
C PRO A 1015 27.31 -13.43 -27.73
N ARG A 1016 27.94 -12.28 -27.98
CA ARG A 1016 28.25 -11.84 -29.36
C ARG A 1016 29.17 -12.84 -30.04
N ARG A 1017 30.33 -13.13 -29.45
CA ARG A 1017 31.33 -14.09 -29.96
C ARG A 1017 31.50 -15.29 -29.04
N GLY A 1018 31.86 -16.43 -29.63
CA GLY A 1018 32.25 -17.66 -28.94
C GLY A 1018 31.08 -18.47 -28.35
N GLY A 1019 29.85 -18.25 -28.82
CA GLY A 1019 28.65 -18.96 -28.39
C GLY A 1019 28.40 -18.92 -26.88
N PHE A 1020 27.58 -19.83 -26.35
CA PHE A 1020 27.35 -19.93 -24.91
C PHE A 1020 28.62 -20.34 -24.12
N GLN A 1021 29.61 -20.96 -24.78
CA GLN A 1021 30.94 -21.25 -24.22
C GLN A 1021 31.63 -20.00 -23.67
N ALA A 1022 31.47 -18.84 -24.30
CA ALA A 1022 32.06 -17.59 -23.83
C ALA A 1022 31.59 -17.21 -22.41
N LEU A 1023 30.30 -17.43 -22.10
CA LEU A 1023 29.74 -17.18 -20.77
C LEU A 1023 30.31 -18.16 -19.73
N MET A 1024 30.52 -19.42 -20.12
CA MET A 1024 31.13 -20.44 -19.25
C MET A 1024 32.60 -20.12 -18.96
N ASN A 1025 33.35 -19.70 -19.98
CA ASN A 1025 34.76 -19.32 -19.86
C ASN A 1025 34.96 -18.08 -18.98
N GLY A 1026 34.00 -17.15 -18.94
CA GLY A 1026 34.03 -15.97 -18.07
C GLY A 1026 34.18 -16.28 -16.58
N PHE A 1027 33.78 -17.47 -16.13
CA PHE A 1027 33.96 -17.90 -14.72
C PHE A 1027 35.42 -18.23 -14.39
N LEU A 1028 36.19 -18.77 -15.34
CA LEU A 1028 37.54 -19.28 -15.11
C LEU A 1028 38.50 -18.26 -14.46
N PRO A 1029 38.63 -16.99 -14.93
CA PRO A 1029 39.48 -16.01 -14.27
C PRO A 1029 38.97 -15.53 -12.91
N LEU A 1030 37.72 -15.85 -12.55
CA LEU A 1030 37.08 -15.44 -11.29
C LEU A 1030 37.05 -16.55 -10.22
N ILE A 1031 37.24 -17.82 -10.62
CA ILE A 1031 37.33 -18.95 -9.70
C ILE A 1031 38.67 -18.86 -8.95
N ARG A 1032 38.59 -18.75 -7.62
CA ARG A 1032 39.77 -18.69 -6.74
C ARG A 1032 40.31 -20.07 -6.33
N GLY A 1033 39.50 -21.11 -6.51
CA GLY A 1033 39.87 -22.50 -6.24
C GLY A 1033 40.65 -23.14 -7.39
N LYS A 1034 41.05 -24.40 -7.22
CA LYS A 1034 41.71 -25.18 -8.28
C LYS A 1034 40.66 -25.74 -9.23
N VAL A 1035 40.89 -25.62 -10.53
CA VAL A 1035 40.08 -26.28 -11.58
C VAL A 1035 40.93 -27.37 -12.22
N GLU A 1036 40.43 -28.60 -12.27
CA GLU A 1036 41.02 -29.70 -13.01
C GLU A 1036 40.09 -30.17 -14.13
N LEU A 1037 40.62 -30.13 -15.35
CA LEU A 1037 39.98 -30.60 -16.58
C LEU A 1037 40.53 -31.99 -16.92
N ASN A 1038 39.80 -32.78 -17.72
CA ASN A 1038 40.09 -34.20 -17.97
C ASN A 1038 40.13 -35.05 -16.67
N ALA A 1039 39.41 -34.62 -15.63
CA ALA A 1039 39.34 -35.24 -14.32
C ALA A 1039 38.05 -36.06 -14.17
N GLU A 1040 38.02 -37.25 -14.80
CA GLU A 1040 36.88 -38.16 -14.70
C GLU A 1040 36.82 -38.84 -13.32
N VAL A 1041 35.71 -38.66 -12.60
CA VAL A 1041 35.44 -39.33 -11.33
C VAL A 1041 35.01 -40.78 -11.60
N ALA A 1042 35.79 -41.73 -11.08
CA ALA A 1042 35.54 -43.16 -11.23
C ALA A 1042 34.85 -43.79 -10.01
N GLN A 1043 34.99 -43.19 -8.81
CA GLN A 1043 34.32 -43.66 -7.60
C GLN A 1043 34.13 -42.53 -6.59
N VAL A 1044 33.01 -42.54 -5.87
CA VAL A 1044 32.79 -41.72 -4.67
C VAL A 1044 32.60 -42.66 -3.49
N LEU A 1045 33.27 -42.38 -2.37
CA LEU A 1045 33.26 -43.19 -1.15
C LEU A 1045 32.71 -42.35 0.00
N PRO A 1046 31.39 -42.36 0.24
CA PRO A 1046 30.75 -41.45 1.19
C PRO A 1046 31.19 -41.67 2.63
N GLU A 1047 31.43 -42.91 3.05
CA GLU A 1047 31.91 -43.19 4.43
C GLU A 1047 33.37 -42.74 4.68
N GLU A 1048 34.20 -42.68 3.64
CA GLU A 1048 35.59 -42.21 3.72
C GLU A 1048 35.73 -40.70 3.46
N HIS A 1049 34.65 -40.03 3.00
CA HIS A 1049 34.69 -38.70 2.38
C HIS A 1049 35.77 -38.56 1.28
N VAL A 1050 35.86 -39.55 0.38
CA VAL A 1050 36.85 -39.59 -0.71
C VAL A 1050 36.22 -39.64 -2.10
N VAL A 1051 36.76 -38.85 -3.03
CA VAL A 1051 36.53 -38.95 -4.47
C VAL A 1051 37.77 -39.55 -5.15
N THR A 1052 37.58 -40.55 -6.00
CA THR A 1052 38.66 -41.21 -6.77
C THR A 1052 38.46 -40.97 -8.26
N LEU A 1053 39.52 -40.53 -8.95
CA LEU A 1053 39.54 -40.33 -10.40
C LEU A 1053 39.92 -41.60 -11.16
N ALA A 1054 39.57 -41.65 -12.45
CA ALA A 1054 39.90 -42.75 -13.35
C ALA A 1054 41.42 -42.98 -13.55
N ASP A 1055 42.25 -41.97 -13.31
CA ASP A 1055 43.72 -42.07 -13.31
C ASP A 1055 44.33 -42.54 -11.98
N GLY A 1056 43.49 -42.86 -10.99
CA GLY A 1056 43.89 -43.38 -9.68
C GLY A 1056 44.18 -42.30 -8.62
N ARG A 1057 44.08 -41.00 -8.94
CA ARG A 1057 44.19 -39.94 -7.93
C ARG A 1057 43.00 -39.97 -6.95
N ARG A 1058 43.27 -39.79 -5.67
CA ARG A 1058 42.27 -39.73 -4.58
C ARG A 1058 42.30 -38.36 -3.90
N PHE A 1059 41.12 -37.79 -3.68
CA PHE A 1059 40.92 -36.51 -3.01
C PHE A 1059 39.96 -36.67 -1.84
N GLU A 1060 40.34 -36.18 -0.67
CA GLU A 1060 39.45 -36.11 0.51
C GLU A 1060 38.65 -34.82 0.46
N TYR A 1061 37.36 -34.86 0.84
CA TYR A 1061 36.49 -33.69 0.88
C TYR A 1061 36.00 -33.35 2.29
N GLY A 1062 35.92 -32.07 2.60
CA GLY A 1062 35.16 -31.57 3.75
C GLY A 1062 33.66 -31.50 3.47
N ASN A 1063 33.27 -31.15 2.25
CA ASN A 1063 31.90 -31.16 1.71
C ASN A 1063 32.01 -31.48 0.19
N LEU A 1064 31.04 -32.19 -0.38
CA LEU A 1064 31.02 -32.53 -1.80
C LEU A 1064 29.80 -31.93 -2.50
N VAL A 1065 30.00 -30.95 -3.40
CA VAL A 1065 28.92 -30.41 -4.25
C VAL A 1065 28.88 -31.19 -5.55
N SER A 1066 27.88 -32.05 -5.72
CA SER A 1066 27.64 -32.77 -6.97
C SER A 1066 26.73 -31.96 -7.89
N THR A 1067 27.14 -31.81 -9.16
CA THR A 1067 26.27 -31.32 -10.25
C THR A 1067 26.00 -32.35 -11.35
N MET A 1068 26.50 -33.58 -11.18
CA MET A 1068 26.34 -34.67 -12.15
C MET A 1068 24.94 -35.33 -12.05
N PRO A 1069 24.52 -36.15 -13.05
CA PRO A 1069 23.27 -36.90 -12.99
C PRO A 1069 23.16 -37.78 -11.75
N LEU A 1070 22.08 -37.60 -10.99
CA LEU A 1070 21.84 -38.27 -9.70
C LEU A 1070 21.92 -39.81 -9.78
N PRO A 1071 21.40 -40.51 -10.81
CA PRO A 1071 21.59 -41.96 -10.96
C PRO A 1071 23.05 -42.37 -11.19
N GLU A 1072 23.83 -41.56 -11.93
CA GLU A 1072 25.24 -41.84 -12.18
C GLU A 1072 26.09 -41.58 -10.93
N LEU A 1073 25.75 -40.57 -10.11
CA LEU A 1073 26.38 -40.38 -8.80
C LEU A 1073 26.19 -41.61 -7.90
N VAL A 1074 24.95 -42.12 -7.77
CA VAL A 1074 24.65 -43.30 -6.94
C VAL A 1074 25.33 -44.57 -7.50
N LYS A 1075 25.46 -44.68 -8.83
CA LYS A 1075 26.19 -45.77 -9.50
C LYS A 1075 27.70 -45.71 -9.25
N LEU A 1076 28.31 -44.52 -9.17
CA LEU A 1076 29.72 -44.33 -8.80
C LEU A 1076 29.99 -44.53 -7.29
N ILE A 1077 28.94 -44.50 -6.46
CA ILE A 1077 28.98 -44.88 -5.04
C ILE A 1077 28.87 -46.41 -4.88
N GLY A 1078 28.09 -47.08 -5.75
CA GLY A 1078 28.01 -48.54 -5.79
C GLY A 1078 27.35 -49.16 -4.57
N GLU A 1079 27.88 -50.29 -4.08
CA GLU A 1079 27.31 -51.05 -2.96
C GLU A 1079 27.28 -50.30 -1.62
N ALA A 1080 28.04 -49.21 -1.48
CA ALA A 1080 27.96 -48.33 -0.30
C ALA A 1080 26.61 -47.60 -0.20
N ALA A 1081 25.88 -47.43 -1.31
CA ALA A 1081 24.50 -46.94 -1.27
C ALA A 1081 23.53 -48.08 -0.89
N PRO A 1082 22.64 -47.88 0.10
CA PRO A 1082 21.63 -48.85 0.48
C PRO A 1082 20.78 -49.33 -0.71
N PRO A 1083 20.26 -50.57 -0.71
CA PRO A 1083 19.46 -51.10 -1.81
C PRO A 1083 18.26 -50.20 -2.20
N GLU A 1084 17.60 -49.58 -1.20
CA GLU A 1084 16.50 -48.64 -1.43
C GLU A 1084 16.94 -47.36 -2.16
N VAL A 1085 18.10 -46.79 -1.80
CA VAL A 1085 18.69 -45.63 -2.48
C VAL A 1085 19.06 -45.98 -3.93
N ARG A 1086 19.60 -47.19 -4.15
CA ARG A 1086 19.93 -47.69 -5.49
C ARG A 1086 18.70 -48.01 -6.35
N GLU A 1087 17.59 -48.43 -5.75
CA GLU A 1087 16.31 -48.62 -6.45
C GLU A 1087 15.68 -47.27 -6.80
N ALA A 1088 15.58 -46.36 -5.83
CA ALA A 1088 15.08 -45.00 -6.03
C ALA A 1088 15.85 -44.27 -7.14
N ALA A 1089 17.19 -44.35 -7.14
CA ALA A 1089 18.03 -43.78 -8.18
C ALA A 1089 17.80 -44.40 -9.57
N ARG A 1090 17.61 -45.73 -9.66
CA ARG A 1090 17.25 -46.41 -10.92
C ARG A 1090 15.85 -46.07 -11.42
N GLY A 1091 14.94 -45.66 -10.53
CA GLY A 1091 13.59 -45.20 -10.87
C GLY A 1091 13.53 -43.79 -11.48
N LEU A 1092 14.63 -43.03 -11.49
CA LEU A 1092 14.66 -41.66 -12.02
C LEU A 1092 14.83 -41.64 -13.56
N ARG A 1093 13.77 -41.23 -14.26
CA ARG A 1093 13.73 -41.22 -15.74
C ARG A 1093 14.25 -39.90 -16.34
N HIS A 1094 14.90 -40.00 -17.50
CA HIS A 1094 15.38 -38.87 -18.30
C HIS A 1094 15.18 -39.10 -19.80
N ILE A 1095 15.19 -38.01 -20.57
CA ILE A 1095 15.13 -37.99 -22.03
C ILE A 1095 16.46 -37.47 -22.57
N SER A 1096 16.88 -38.04 -23.70
CA SER A 1096 18.11 -37.69 -24.40
C SER A 1096 17.82 -36.81 -25.61
N ILE A 1097 18.78 -35.98 -26.02
CA ILE A 1097 18.67 -35.14 -27.21
C ILE A 1097 19.86 -35.41 -28.12
N ARG A 1098 19.60 -35.63 -29.40
CA ARG A 1098 20.61 -35.54 -30.46
C ARG A 1098 20.43 -34.21 -31.18
N CYS A 1099 21.49 -33.42 -31.25
CA CYS A 1099 21.53 -32.19 -32.03
C CYS A 1099 22.25 -32.46 -33.35
N VAL A 1100 21.68 -32.01 -34.46
CA VAL A 1100 22.30 -31.99 -35.79
C VAL A 1100 22.50 -30.53 -36.17
N ASN A 1101 23.76 -30.11 -36.27
CA ASN A 1101 24.13 -28.76 -36.63
C ASN A 1101 24.37 -28.67 -38.14
N ILE A 1102 23.86 -27.63 -38.79
CA ILE A 1102 23.94 -27.45 -40.25
C ILE A 1102 24.28 -25.98 -40.54
N GLY A 1103 25.33 -25.75 -41.33
CA GLY A 1103 25.71 -24.44 -41.85
C GLY A 1103 25.53 -24.38 -43.36
N LEU A 1104 24.78 -23.39 -43.86
CA LEU A 1104 24.44 -23.21 -45.28
C LEU A 1104 25.27 -22.10 -45.93
N ALA A 1105 25.47 -22.19 -47.25
CA ALA A 1105 26.09 -21.16 -48.09
C ALA A 1105 25.11 -20.05 -48.54
N ARG A 1106 24.13 -19.72 -47.69
CA ARG A 1106 23.13 -18.67 -47.92
C ARG A 1106 22.85 -17.96 -46.61
N ALA A 1107 23.02 -16.64 -46.58
CA ALA A 1107 22.61 -15.78 -45.47
C ALA A 1107 21.07 -15.60 -45.40
N ASP A 1108 20.59 -15.01 -44.30
CA ASP A 1108 19.21 -14.53 -44.15
C ASP A 1108 18.12 -15.59 -44.45
N VAL A 1109 18.32 -16.81 -43.96
CA VAL A 1109 17.39 -17.93 -44.19
C VAL A 1109 16.03 -17.70 -43.53
N THR A 1110 16.02 -17.10 -42.35
CA THR A 1110 14.82 -16.78 -41.57
C THR A 1110 15.14 -15.66 -40.58
N ASP A 1111 14.11 -14.94 -40.11
CA ASP A 1111 14.17 -13.91 -39.06
C ASP A 1111 13.91 -14.46 -37.64
N LYS A 1112 13.74 -15.77 -37.52
CA LYS A 1112 13.26 -16.45 -36.31
C LYS A 1112 14.42 -16.95 -35.46
N HIS A 1113 14.24 -16.98 -34.14
CA HIS A 1113 15.27 -17.46 -33.20
C HIS A 1113 15.12 -18.95 -32.90
N TRP A 1114 13.89 -19.45 -32.79
CA TRP A 1114 13.62 -20.89 -32.76
C TRP A 1114 12.20 -21.22 -33.20
N ILE A 1115 12.03 -22.44 -33.70
CA ILE A 1115 10.80 -22.92 -34.32
C ILE A 1115 10.47 -24.31 -33.77
N TYR A 1116 9.23 -24.49 -33.30
CA TYR A 1116 8.71 -25.77 -32.83
C TYR A 1116 7.97 -26.52 -33.95
N TYR A 1117 8.17 -27.84 -34.04
CA TYR A 1117 7.62 -28.71 -35.08
C TYR A 1117 6.83 -29.88 -34.45
N PRO A 1118 5.50 -29.74 -34.24
CA PRO A 1118 4.65 -30.81 -33.73
C PRO A 1118 4.47 -31.98 -34.70
N GLU A 1119 4.56 -31.74 -36.01
CA GLU A 1119 4.22 -32.72 -37.05
C GLU A 1119 5.39 -33.68 -37.39
N ASP A 1120 5.27 -34.47 -38.45
CA ASP A 1120 6.10 -35.64 -38.78
C ASP A 1120 7.55 -35.35 -39.25
N SER A 1121 8.17 -34.23 -38.86
CA SER A 1121 9.62 -34.03 -39.01
C SER A 1121 10.41 -34.83 -37.96
N ILE A 1122 11.65 -35.19 -38.25
CA ILE A 1122 12.50 -35.91 -37.28
C ILE A 1122 12.85 -35.03 -36.05
N PHE A 1123 13.11 -33.75 -36.26
CA PHE A 1123 13.38 -32.76 -35.23
C PHE A 1123 12.10 -32.21 -34.62
N HIS A 1124 12.08 -32.00 -33.30
CA HIS A 1124 10.96 -31.37 -32.60
C HIS A 1124 11.13 -29.84 -32.51
N ARG A 1125 12.37 -29.36 -32.59
CA ARG A 1125 12.73 -27.94 -32.55
C ARG A 1125 13.90 -27.67 -33.50
N ILE A 1126 13.88 -26.51 -34.17
CA ILE A 1126 15.08 -25.90 -34.76
C ILE A 1126 15.44 -24.68 -33.92
N PHE A 1127 16.70 -24.59 -33.50
CA PHE A 1127 17.29 -23.38 -32.91
C PHE A 1127 18.18 -22.68 -33.94
N VAL A 1128 18.05 -21.35 -34.05
CA VAL A 1128 18.67 -20.55 -35.10
C VAL A 1128 19.73 -19.65 -34.47
N GLN A 1129 20.88 -20.25 -34.18
CA GLN A 1129 21.96 -19.59 -33.46
C GLN A 1129 22.59 -18.41 -34.22
N GLY A 1130 22.59 -18.47 -35.56
CA GLY A 1130 23.00 -17.34 -36.40
C GLY A 1130 22.16 -16.08 -36.22
N ASN A 1131 20.92 -16.21 -35.73
CA ASN A 1131 20.09 -15.08 -35.31
C ASN A 1131 20.26 -14.75 -33.83
N ALA A 1132 20.63 -15.73 -32.98
CA ALA A 1132 20.99 -15.48 -31.59
C ALA A 1132 22.23 -14.58 -31.46
N SER A 1133 23.22 -14.73 -32.34
CA SER A 1133 24.23 -13.70 -32.65
C SER A 1133 24.67 -13.77 -34.12
N PRO A 1134 24.70 -12.64 -34.85
CA PRO A 1134 25.22 -12.59 -36.21
C PRO A 1134 26.69 -13.05 -36.33
N GLU A 1135 27.51 -12.88 -35.28
CA GLU A 1135 28.92 -13.30 -35.29
C GLU A 1135 29.11 -14.83 -35.14
N CYS A 1136 28.03 -15.60 -34.96
CA CYS A 1136 28.06 -17.08 -35.00
C CYS A 1136 27.95 -17.66 -36.42
N ASN A 1137 27.69 -16.84 -37.44
CA ASN A 1137 27.60 -17.27 -38.84
C ASN A 1137 28.92 -17.07 -39.58
N ALA A 1138 29.29 -18.02 -40.45
CA ALA A 1138 30.35 -17.79 -41.43
C ALA A 1138 29.93 -16.67 -42.41
N PRO A 1139 30.86 -15.84 -42.93
CA PRO A 1139 30.52 -14.76 -43.86
C PRO A 1139 29.72 -15.24 -45.09
N GLY A 1140 28.50 -14.73 -45.25
CA GLY A 1140 27.58 -15.10 -46.34
C GLY A 1140 26.84 -16.43 -46.13
N GLY A 1141 27.01 -17.09 -45.00
CA GLY A 1141 26.32 -18.32 -44.63
C GLY A 1141 25.33 -18.16 -43.47
N PHE A 1142 24.65 -19.25 -43.11
CA PHE A 1142 23.67 -19.28 -42.03
C PHE A 1142 23.65 -20.63 -41.29
N GLY A 1143 23.82 -20.61 -39.97
CA GLY A 1143 23.88 -21.79 -39.10
C GLY A 1143 22.62 -22.02 -38.27
N PHE A 1144 22.17 -23.27 -38.21
CA PHE A 1144 21.05 -23.71 -37.38
C PHE A 1144 21.25 -25.13 -36.81
N THR A 1145 20.51 -25.46 -35.76
CA THR A 1145 20.57 -26.73 -35.05
C THR A 1145 19.19 -27.39 -35.03
N CYS A 1146 19.09 -28.60 -35.56
CA CYS A 1146 17.94 -29.49 -35.41
C CYS A 1146 18.07 -30.28 -34.12
N GLU A 1147 17.05 -30.26 -33.26
CA GLU A 1147 17.02 -31.03 -32.00
C GLU A 1147 16.06 -32.23 -32.10
N ILE A 1148 16.55 -33.42 -31.76
CA ILE A 1148 15.83 -34.71 -31.89
C ILE A 1148 15.81 -35.40 -30.52
N SER A 1149 14.62 -35.53 -29.91
CA SER A 1149 14.47 -36.29 -28.66
C SER A 1149 14.42 -37.78 -28.90
N TYR A 1150 15.18 -38.52 -28.08
CA TYR A 1150 15.18 -39.98 -28.05
C TYR A 1150 15.25 -40.53 -26.62
N SER A 1151 14.86 -41.78 -26.46
CA SER A 1151 14.88 -42.52 -25.19
C SER A 1151 14.86 -44.03 -25.47
N PRO A 1152 14.97 -44.91 -24.46
CA PRO A 1152 14.79 -46.35 -24.64
C PRO A 1152 13.44 -46.75 -25.25
N TRP A 1153 12.40 -45.92 -25.08
CA TRP A 1153 11.04 -46.16 -25.60
C TRP A 1153 10.82 -45.58 -27.01
N LYS A 1154 11.63 -44.58 -27.39
CA LYS A 1154 11.65 -43.96 -28.72
C LYS A 1154 13.12 -43.81 -29.16
N PRO A 1155 13.77 -44.90 -29.63
CA PRO A 1155 15.15 -44.85 -30.08
C PRO A 1155 15.30 -43.95 -31.31
N LEU A 1156 16.52 -43.48 -31.58
CA LEU A 1156 16.81 -42.76 -32.82
C LEU A 1156 16.58 -43.70 -34.02
N PRO A 1157 15.84 -43.26 -35.06
CA PRO A 1157 15.57 -44.11 -36.22
C PRO A 1157 16.77 -44.25 -37.15
N LEU A 1158 17.75 -43.34 -37.05
CA LEU A 1158 18.95 -43.21 -37.88
C LEU A 1158 20.07 -42.62 -37.02
N GLU A 1159 21.32 -42.91 -37.40
CA GLU A 1159 22.55 -42.47 -36.73
C GLU A 1159 23.55 -41.96 -37.79
N GLY A 1160 24.55 -41.18 -37.39
CA GLY A 1160 25.59 -40.70 -38.30
C GLY A 1160 25.04 -39.89 -39.49
N ASP A 1161 25.69 -39.99 -40.65
CA ASP A 1161 25.36 -39.18 -41.84
C ASP A 1161 23.91 -39.36 -42.31
N ALA A 1162 23.34 -40.56 -42.16
CA ALA A 1162 21.93 -40.82 -42.51
C ALA A 1162 20.96 -39.98 -41.66
N LEU A 1163 21.30 -39.66 -40.40
CA LEU A 1163 20.50 -38.75 -39.58
C LEU A 1163 20.64 -37.29 -40.07
N ILE A 1164 21.83 -36.89 -40.52
CA ILE A 1164 22.08 -35.56 -41.10
C ILE A 1164 21.28 -35.38 -42.40
N GLU A 1165 21.36 -36.35 -43.32
CA GLU A 1165 20.58 -36.37 -44.57
C GLU A 1165 19.08 -36.31 -44.29
N ARG A 1166 18.59 -37.05 -43.28
CA ARG A 1166 17.18 -37.00 -42.87
C ARG A 1166 16.78 -35.65 -42.29
N CYS A 1167 17.64 -34.99 -41.50
CA CYS A 1167 17.40 -33.63 -41.02
C CYS A 1167 17.35 -32.61 -42.16
N ILE A 1168 18.24 -32.71 -43.15
CA ILE A 1168 18.22 -31.86 -44.36
C ILE A 1168 16.93 -32.10 -45.16
N ALA A 1169 16.58 -33.34 -45.45
CA ALA A 1169 15.36 -33.69 -46.19
C ALA A 1169 14.09 -33.19 -45.49
N ASP A 1170 14.01 -33.31 -44.16
CA ASP A 1170 12.88 -32.77 -43.40
C ASP A 1170 12.90 -31.23 -43.32
N ALA A 1171 14.07 -30.59 -43.27
CA ALA A 1171 14.19 -29.13 -43.31
C ALA A 1171 13.76 -28.54 -44.67
N ILE A 1172 14.05 -29.24 -45.79
CA ILE A 1172 13.52 -28.90 -47.11
C ILE A 1172 12.00 -29.11 -47.15
N ARG A 1173 11.52 -30.27 -46.66
CA ARG A 1173 10.09 -30.63 -46.67
C ARG A 1173 9.20 -29.66 -45.88
N VAL A 1174 9.70 -29.09 -44.78
CA VAL A 1174 8.99 -28.05 -44.00
C VAL A 1174 9.26 -26.62 -44.49
N GLY A 1175 9.92 -26.45 -45.64
CA GLY A 1175 10.18 -25.14 -46.25
C GLY A 1175 11.15 -24.25 -45.46
N PHE A 1176 12.00 -24.84 -44.60
CA PHE A 1176 13.08 -24.11 -43.92
C PHE A 1176 14.33 -24.00 -44.81
N MET A 1177 14.67 -25.08 -45.51
CA MET A 1177 15.70 -25.12 -46.56
C MET A 1177 15.07 -25.16 -47.95
N ARG A 1178 15.85 -24.78 -48.96
CA ARG A 1178 15.56 -24.97 -50.38
C ARG A 1178 16.33 -26.17 -50.93
N GLU A 1179 15.87 -26.76 -52.02
CA GLU A 1179 16.57 -27.86 -52.69
C GLU A 1179 17.93 -27.44 -53.29
N ASP A 1180 18.12 -26.14 -53.59
CA ASP A 1180 19.37 -25.57 -54.09
C ASP A 1180 20.30 -25.03 -52.99
N ASP A 1181 19.94 -25.16 -51.71
CA ASP A 1181 20.78 -24.73 -50.60
C ASP A 1181 22.01 -25.63 -50.42
N LYS A 1182 23.20 -25.08 -50.67
CA LYS A 1182 24.47 -25.78 -50.44
C LYS A 1182 24.83 -25.81 -48.96
N VAL A 1183 24.90 -27.01 -48.39
CA VAL A 1183 25.49 -27.25 -47.05
C VAL A 1183 27.02 -27.07 -47.12
N LEU A 1184 27.57 -26.35 -46.14
CA LEU A 1184 29.01 -26.11 -45.97
C LEU A 1184 29.61 -26.97 -44.85
N VAL A 1185 28.89 -27.11 -43.75
CA VAL A 1185 29.26 -27.95 -42.59
C VAL A 1185 28.02 -28.66 -42.06
N ALA A 1186 28.20 -29.88 -41.57
CA ALA A 1186 27.19 -30.57 -40.79
C ALA A 1186 27.85 -31.49 -39.76
N ASN A 1187 27.43 -31.41 -38.50
CA ASN A 1187 27.96 -32.23 -37.41
C ASN A 1187 26.86 -32.63 -36.40
N GLN A 1188 27.24 -33.44 -35.41
CA GLN A 1188 26.31 -33.96 -34.40
C GLN A 1188 26.85 -33.81 -32.98
N VAL A 1189 25.92 -33.53 -32.05
CA VAL A 1189 26.18 -33.53 -30.61
C VAL A 1189 25.15 -34.39 -29.90
N ASP A 1190 25.62 -35.35 -29.09
CA ASP A 1190 24.76 -36.23 -28.31
C ASP A 1190 24.67 -35.80 -26.84
N MET A 1191 23.45 -35.69 -26.33
CA MET A 1191 23.14 -35.32 -24.95
C MET A 1191 22.33 -36.45 -24.28
N PRO A 1192 23.00 -37.48 -23.72
CA PRO A 1192 22.33 -38.67 -23.17
C PRO A 1192 21.49 -38.39 -21.91
N VAL A 1193 21.70 -37.26 -21.22
CA VAL A 1193 20.83 -36.79 -20.15
C VAL A 1193 20.53 -35.32 -20.40
N ALA A 1194 19.44 -35.04 -21.13
CA ALA A 1194 19.06 -33.69 -21.52
C ALA A 1194 17.91 -33.16 -20.64
N TYR A 1195 16.79 -33.89 -20.57
CA TYR A 1195 15.60 -33.52 -19.80
C TYR A 1195 15.33 -34.53 -18.68
N VAL A 1196 15.09 -34.05 -17.46
CA VAL A 1196 14.60 -34.89 -16.36
C VAL A 1196 13.09 -35.07 -16.51
N VAL A 1197 12.57 -36.27 -16.31
CA VAL A 1197 11.13 -36.56 -16.41
C VAL A 1197 10.48 -36.37 -15.05
N TYR A 1198 9.37 -35.65 -15.02
CA TYR A 1198 8.50 -35.50 -13.86
C TYR A 1198 7.40 -36.56 -13.94
N ASP A 1199 7.74 -37.81 -13.61
CA ASP A 1199 6.76 -38.87 -13.38
C ASP A 1199 6.26 -38.85 -11.92
N HIS A 1200 5.14 -39.52 -11.66
CA HIS A 1200 4.51 -39.55 -10.33
C HIS A 1200 5.37 -40.18 -9.21
N GLN A 1201 6.49 -40.86 -9.52
CA GLN A 1201 7.41 -41.44 -8.53
C GLN A 1201 8.64 -40.56 -8.27
N ARG A 1202 8.97 -39.66 -9.21
CA ARG A 1202 10.11 -38.73 -9.16
C ARG A 1202 10.31 -38.11 -7.79
N ALA A 1203 9.31 -37.42 -7.25
CA ALA A 1203 9.45 -36.67 -6.00
C ALA A 1203 9.88 -37.55 -4.80
N ARG A 1204 9.29 -38.75 -4.69
CA ARG A 1204 9.67 -39.76 -3.68
C ARG A 1204 11.10 -40.26 -3.91
N ASN A 1205 11.44 -40.61 -5.15
CA ASN A 1205 12.76 -41.16 -5.49
C ASN A 1205 13.89 -40.14 -5.23
N VAL A 1206 13.66 -38.86 -5.58
CA VAL A 1206 14.59 -37.77 -5.29
C VAL A 1206 14.75 -37.54 -3.79
N ALA A 1207 13.67 -37.62 -3.01
CA ALA A 1207 13.73 -37.45 -1.56
C ALA A 1207 14.59 -38.53 -0.89
N ILE A 1208 14.35 -39.82 -1.20
CA ILE A 1208 15.11 -40.95 -0.66
C ILE A 1208 16.62 -40.79 -0.91
N VAL A 1209 17.02 -40.46 -2.14
CA VAL A 1209 18.43 -40.32 -2.50
C VAL A 1209 19.05 -39.06 -1.86
N ARG A 1210 18.32 -37.95 -1.83
CA ARG A 1210 18.79 -36.66 -1.25
C ARG A 1210 18.98 -36.75 0.26
N GLU A 1211 18.06 -37.40 0.97
CA GLU A 1211 18.14 -37.55 2.41
C GLU A 1211 19.39 -38.36 2.78
N TRP A 1212 19.62 -39.50 2.11
CA TRP A 1212 20.80 -40.32 2.37
C TRP A 1212 22.11 -39.59 2.04
N LEU A 1213 22.23 -38.96 0.86
CA LEU A 1213 23.45 -38.24 0.48
C LEU A 1213 23.77 -37.06 1.41
N SER A 1214 22.75 -36.41 1.98
CA SER A 1214 22.95 -35.31 2.92
C SER A 1214 23.59 -35.74 4.25
N GLN A 1215 23.51 -37.03 4.60
CA GLN A 1215 24.14 -37.62 5.79
C GLN A 1215 25.67 -37.82 5.64
N HIS A 1216 26.21 -37.70 4.42
CA HIS A 1216 27.64 -37.90 4.09
C HIS A 1216 28.31 -36.62 3.54
N ASP A 1217 27.77 -35.46 3.93
CA ASP A 1217 28.20 -34.12 3.48
C ASP A 1217 28.19 -33.94 1.93
N ILE A 1218 27.35 -34.70 1.22
CA ILE A 1218 27.15 -34.59 -0.24
C ILE A 1218 25.93 -33.71 -0.53
N LEU A 1219 26.17 -32.54 -1.10
CA LEU A 1219 25.18 -31.55 -1.51
C LEU A 1219 24.83 -31.72 -3.00
N LEU A 1220 23.54 -31.87 -3.28
CA LEU A 1220 23.00 -31.93 -4.64
C LEU A 1220 22.72 -30.51 -5.16
N ALA A 1221 23.23 -30.16 -6.34
CA ALA A 1221 22.98 -28.86 -6.95
C ALA A 1221 22.82 -28.94 -8.48
N GLY A 1222 21.84 -28.22 -9.02
CA GLY A 1222 21.65 -28.06 -10.46
C GLY A 1222 20.78 -29.15 -11.10
N ARG A 1223 20.46 -28.92 -12.38
CA ARG A 1223 19.44 -29.66 -13.18
C ARG A 1223 19.45 -31.18 -12.96
N TYR A 1224 20.64 -31.78 -13.06
CA TYR A 1224 20.79 -33.23 -13.07
C TYR A 1224 21.09 -33.84 -11.69
N SER A 1225 21.48 -33.04 -10.70
CA SER A 1225 21.81 -33.52 -9.36
C SER A 1225 20.63 -33.35 -8.40
N GLU A 1226 19.92 -32.22 -8.47
CA GLU A 1226 18.64 -32.03 -7.75
C GLU A 1226 17.47 -32.75 -8.44
N TRP A 1227 17.67 -33.23 -9.67
CA TRP A 1227 16.68 -33.81 -10.58
C TRP A 1227 15.48 -32.89 -10.85
N GLU A 1228 15.79 -31.63 -11.15
CA GLU A 1228 14.83 -30.54 -11.40
C GLU A 1228 15.03 -29.97 -12.81
N TYR A 1229 13.96 -29.57 -13.50
CA TYR A 1229 14.07 -28.85 -14.77
C TYR A 1229 14.55 -27.42 -14.50
N TYR A 1230 15.78 -27.10 -14.88
CA TYR A 1230 16.38 -25.75 -14.76
C TYR A 1230 16.76 -25.16 -16.11
N ASN A 1231 16.69 -23.83 -16.19
CA ASN A 1231 17.38 -22.99 -17.18
C ASN A 1231 18.77 -22.60 -16.65
N SER A 1232 19.57 -21.90 -17.46
CA SER A 1232 20.93 -21.43 -17.10
C SER A 1232 20.95 -20.53 -15.85
N ASP A 1233 19.98 -19.63 -15.72
CA ASP A 1233 19.86 -18.73 -14.57
C ASP A 1233 19.60 -19.46 -13.25
N HIS A 1234 18.62 -20.37 -13.24
CA HIS A 1234 18.35 -21.28 -12.13
C HIS A 1234 19.57 -22.17 -11.81
N ALA A 1235 20.33 -22.58 -12.83
CA ALA A 1235 21.54 -23.36 -12.65
C ALA A 1235 22.66 -22.54 -11.96
N PHE A 1236 22.85 -21.25 -12.30
CA PHE A 1236 23.78 -20.38 -11.58
C PHE A 1236 23.35 -20.13 -10.13
N LEU A 1237 22.06 -19.88 -9.91
CA LEU A 1237 21.49 -19.68 -8.58
C LEU A 1237 21.61 -20.93 -7.70
N ALA A 1238 21.43 -22.13 -8.27
CA ALA A 1238 21.68 -23.39 -7.56
C ALA A 1238 23.13 -23.53 -7.11
N GLY A 1239 24.10 -23.15 -7.96
CA GLY A 1239 25.52 -23.15 -7.60
C GLY A 1239 25.84 -22.18 -6.46
N LYS A 1240 25.25 -20.97 -6.49
CA LYS A 1240 25.34 -19.98 -5.42
C LYS A 1240 24.76 -20.52 -4.11
N ARG A 1241 23.56 -21.11 -4.14
CA ARG A 1241 22.92 -21.73 -2.96
C ARG A 1241 23.77 -22.87 -2.36
N ALA A 1242 24.36 -23.72 -3.21
CA ALA A 1242 25.24 -24.80 -2.75
C ALA A 1242 26.49 -24.25 -2.04
N ALA A 1243 27.12 -23.21 -2.61
CA ALA A 1243 28.25 -22.54 -1.97
C ALA A 1243 27.90 -21.88 -0.63
N GLU A 1244 26.72 -21.26 -0.53
CA GLU A 1244 26.19 -20.70 0.72
C GLU A 1244 25.92 -21.79 1.77
N GLN A 1245 25.47 -22.99 1.37
CA GLN A 1245 25.30 -24.14 2.26
C GLN A 1245 26.65 -24.65 2.79
N VAL A 1246 27.66 -24.83 1.91
CA VAL A 1246 29.04 -25.17 2.32
C VAL A 1246 29.59 -24.14 3.32
N ALA A 1247 29.36 -22.85 3.09
CA ALA A 1247 29.77 -21.80 4.02
C ALA A 1247 29.07 -21.90 5.39
N ARG A 1248 27.78 -22.27 5.43
CA ARG A 1248 27.04 -22.51 6.68
C ARG A 1248 27.56 -23.75 7.41
N HIS A 1249 27.88 -24.83 6.71
CA HIS A 1249 28.46 -26.05 7.31
C HIS A 1249 29.82 -25.74 7.96
N ARG A 1250 30.70 -24.98 7.28
CA ARG A 1250 31.96 -24.48 7.87
C ARG A 1250 31.76 -23.73 9.19
N SER A 1251 30.72 -22.90 9.29
CA SER A 1251 30.42 -22.15 10.53
C SER A 1251 29.88 -22.98 11.70
N ARG A 1252 29.41 -24.23 11.45
CA ARG A 1252 28.95 -25.16 12.49
C ARG A 1252 30.05 -26.09 13.01
N VAL A 1253 31.05 -26.41 12.18
CA VAL A 1253 32.09 -27.42 12.49
C VAL A 1253 33.36 -26.80 13.10
N ALA A 1254 33.49 -25.47 13.10
CA ALA A 1254 34.60 -24.77 13.76
C ALA A 1254 34.62 -25.07 15.28
N PRO A 1255 35.68 -25.70 15.84
CA PRO A 1255 35.76 -25.95 17.27
C PRO A 1255 35.87 -24.62 18.03
N LYS A 1256 35.21 -24.55 19.20
CA LYS A 1256 35.52 -23.51 20.20
C LYS A 1256 36.91 -23.74 20.77
N ALA A 1257 37.93 -23.24 20.07
CA ALA A 1257 39.27 -23.07 20.63
C ALA A 1257 39.28 -21.82 21.54
N SER A 1258 39.94 -21.98 22.68
CA SER A 1258 40.11 -20.99 23.77
C SER A 1258 40.92 -19.76 23.39
#